data_AF-A0A2G5I8Y9-F1
#
_entry.id   AF-A0A2G5I8Y9-F1
#
_cell.length_a   1.000
_cell.length_b   1.000
_cell.length_c   1.000
_cell.angle_alpha   90.00
_cell.angle_beta   90.00
_cell.angle_gamma   90.00
#
_symmetry.space_group_name_H-M   'P 1'
#
loop_
_entity.id
_entity.type
_entity.pdbx_description
1 polymer ?
#
loop_
_entity_poly.entity_id
_entity_poly.type
_entity_poly.pdbx_seq_one_letter_code
_entity_poly.pdbx_strand_id
1 'polypeptide(L)'
;MRAILPFVFLPFSAAAAATRIPRTQIQPPEEVDSLLQTLRDEINRLEAAVRKDYSRLASLFHAGPTSTRFPFTTDTPGTDSPGGQQQSAFLPTSTLIPQTTSSTTVPTKSTLSSIPVVTPLAQTQTSRISTSNSSTMGVTTSQPSAAPAATAAANITCANLCSALSFTESEYPVHPVSCQSYAAGDDITITGGQAQAGCGTSFSPQLDVCRVVLTVETSDASETYMEVWLPENGQWNGRTMNTDNGGVNGCVHYVDMDYVSSRGFAAIGDNAGHNGSSFDGSWFADDNEVIIDWVWRARHSAVVAGKEVVNQFYDQAPEYSYYIGCSAGGAQGMKSAQMFPDDFDGIIAGSAAADFNHLQAWSGRFVQLTGTSDSDPKFLTQNDWITVQAAIFDQCDEKLDGVNDGILEDPSLCQFDSSVLACSNNATLSGCLTDTQVNTVREVFTELYNTEGELLYPALLYGSQVDAFRLGQLSGSVQAISRDWYRYAINDDPAWDPLDMNQADYARADALDAYHGNVSQFSGDLSGFRAAGGKLLMYHGTADPLVSSSNSQRYYLKVASELGIDNVDMDDFYRYFRISGMAHCGVGGISGAGAWMFGQNAAAAVASHNIIDYLQEWVEDANPPETLIGTKYWYDTVSMGVQFERAHCRFPYRNTFITGQDPNDVDSWRCELIDEWRECGPGALPRLCNVDGSFN
;
A
#
# COMPACT_ATOMS: atom_id res chain seq x y z
N MET A 1 11.84 -31.17 -5.77
CA MET A 1 10.64 -30.91 -4.96
C MET A 1 11.06 -29.98 -3.82
N ARG A 2 10.91 -28.65 -3.81
CA ARG A 2 10.28 -27.64 -4.72
C ARG A 2 8.80 -27.86 -5.07
N ALA A 3 7.96 -26.86 -4.75
CA ALA A 3 6.49 -26.75 -4.86
C ALA A 3 5.72 -27.85 -4.09
N ILE A 4 4.79 -27.59 -3.15
CA ILE A 4 3.77 -26.53 -2.93
C ILE A 4 2.56 -26.66 -3.86
N LEU A 5 1.38 -26.78 -3.24
CA LEU A 5 0.05 -26.86 -3.85
C LEU A 5 -0.98 -26.48 -2.75
N PRO A 6 -1.68 -25.33 -2.84
CA PRO A 6 -2.75 -24.98 -1.90
C PRO A 6 -4.06 -25.72 -2.24
N PHE A 7 -4.97 -25.81 -1.27
CA PHE A 7 -6.25 -26.52 -1.41
C PHE A 7 -7.31 -25.67 -2.13
N VAL A 8 -8.13 -26.33 -2.95
CA VAL A 8 -9.36 -25.75 -3.52
C VAL A 8 -10.56 -26.17 -2.68
N PHE A 9 -11.36 -25.20 -2.25
CA PHE A 9 -12.73 -25.42 -1.76
C PHE A 9 -13.73 -24.85 -2.78
N LEU A 10 -14.75 -25.64 -3.13
CA LEU A 10 -15.87 -25.22 -3.98
C LEU A 10 -17.15 -25.18 -3.13
N PRO A 11 -17.88 -24.06 -3.07
CA PRO A 11 -19.20 -24.03 -2.46
C PRO A 11 -20.24 -24.67 -3.38
N PHE A 12 -21.02 -25.63 -2.86
CA PHE A 12 -22.18 -26.18 -3.54
C PHE A 12 -23.42 -25.29 -3.28
N SER A 13 -23.85 -24.52 -4.27
CA SER A 13 -25.20 -23.92 -4.29
C SER A 13 -25.79 -23.93 -5.71
N ALA A 14 -26.84 -24.72 -5.91
CA ALA A 14 -27.60 -24.77 -7.16
C ALA A 14 -29.08 -25.08 -6.88
N ALA A 15 -29.89 -24.05 -6.67
CA ALA A 15 -31.34 -24.18 -6.50
C ALA A 15 -32.09 -22.95 -7.03
N ALA A 16 -33.27 -23.20 -7.63
CA ALA A 16 -34.34 -22.23 -7.88
C ALA A 16 -34.06 -21.00 -8.78
N ALA A 17 -33.97 -21.24 -10.10
CA ALA A 17 -34.47 -20.30 -11.11
C ALA A 17 -35.34 -21.07 -12.13
N ALA A 18 -36.62 -20.72 -12.27
CA ALA A 18 -37.60 -21.53 -13.01
C ALA A 18 -38.46 -20.69 -13.98
N THR A 19 -37.94 -20.41 -15.17
CA THR A 19 -38.65 -19.74 -16.28
C THR A 19 -38.65 -20.60 -17.55
N ARG A 20 -39.69 -20.43 -18.39
CA ARG A 20 -40.01 -21.36 -19.50
C ARG A 20 -39.48 -20.88 -20.85
N ILE A 21 -38.60 -21.66 -21.49
CA ILE A 21 -38.26 -21.56 -22.92
C ILE A 21 -38.30 -23.01 -23.51
N PRO A 22 -38.79 -23.24 -24.75
CA PRO A 22 -39.22 -24.58 -25.19
C PRO A 22 -38.11 -25.50 -25.72
N ARG A 23 -38.38 -26.82 -25.67
CA ARG A 23 -37.50 -27.89 -26.18
C ARG A 23 -37.26 -27.83 -27.69
N THR A 24 -35.98 -27.90 -28.09
CA THR A 24 -35.56 -28.56 -29.35
C THR A 24 -34.24 -29.30 -29.13
N GLN A 25 -34.22 -30.59 -29.51
CA GLN A 25 -33.09 -31.54 -29.56
C GLN A 25 -32.33 -31.81 -28.24
N ILE A 26 -32.42 -33.07 -27.80
CA ILE A 26 -31.69 -33.65 -26.67
C ILE A 26 -30.97 -34.90 -27.24
N GLN A 27 -29.66 -35.02 -27.04
CA GLN A 27 -28.93 -36.28 -27.15
C GLN A 27 -29.01 -37.06 -25.82
N PRO A 28 -28.87 -38.41 -25.82
CA PRO A 28 -29.27 -39.24 -24.69
C PRO A 28 -28.38 -39.09 -23.44
N PRO A 29 -28.89 -39.42 -22.24
CA PRO A 29 -28.19 -39.12 -20.97
C PRO A 29 -26.93 -39.96 -20.68
N GLU A 30 -26.74 -41.09 -21.37
CA GLU A 30 -25.79 -42.14 -20.97
C GLU A 30 -24.31 -41.70 -20.96
N GLU A 31 -23.92 -40.72 -21.79
CA GLU A 31 -22.55 -40.19 -21.78
C GLU A 31 -22.27 -39.31 -20.55
N VAL A 32 -23.26 -38.59 -20.02
CA VAL A 32 -23.10 -37.72 -18.84
C VAL A 32 -23.00 -38.54 -17.56
N ASP A 33 -23.85 -39.55 -17.38
CA ASP A 33 -23.78 -40.45 -16.23
C ASP A 33 -22.47 -41.26 -16.22
N SER A 34 -21.98 -41.67 -17.40
CA SER A 34 -20.68 -42.32 -17.57
C SER A 34 -19.51 -41.41 -17.13
N LEU A 35 -19.54 -40.14 -17.55
CA LEU A 35 -18.51 -39.15 -17.20
C LEU A 35 -18.52 -38.83 -15.69
N LEU A 36 -19.71 -38.66 -15.11
CA LEU A 36 -19.89 -38.42 -13.68
C LEU A 36 -19.46 -39.62 -12.83
N GLN A 37 -19.69 -40.85 -13.30
CA GLN A 37 -19.21 -42.05 -12.61
C GLN A 37 -17.67 -42.17 -12.70
N THR A 38 -17.08 -41.89 -13.86
CA THR A 38 -15.62 -41.87 -14.05
C THR A 38 -14.95 -40.86 -13.10
N LEU A 39 -15.48 -39.64 -13.00
CA LEU A 39 -15.02 -38.61 -12.06
C LEU A 39 -15.11 -39.09 -10.59
N ARG A 40 -16.23 -39.72 -10.23
CA ARG A 40 -16.47 -40.23 -8.87
C ARG A 40 -15.51 -41.36 -8.49
N ASP A 41 -15.19 -42.24 -9.42
CA ASP A 41 -14.24 -43.33 -9.20
C ASP A 41 -12.78 -42.84 -9.12
N GLU A 42 -12.40 -41.81 -9.90
CA GLU A 42 -11.08 -41.21 -9.81
C GLU A 42 -10.89 -40.39 -8.52
N ILE A 43 -11.93 -39.71 -8.01
CA ILE A 43 -11.93 -39.08 -6.67
C ILE A 43 -11.73 -40.13 -5.57
N ASN A 44 -12.51 -41.22 -5.59
CA ASN A 44 -12.37 -42.32 -4.63
C ASN A 44 -10.94 -42.91 -4.63
N ARG A 45 -10.32 -43.01 -5.82
CA ARG A 45 -8.95 -43.49 -6.01
C ARG A 45 -7.90 -42.55 -5.43
N LEU A 46 -8.09 -41.23 -5.59
CA LEU A 46 -7.21 -40.20 -5.02
C LEU A 46 -7.31 -40.18 -3.49
N GLU A 47 -8.52 -40.23 -2.91
CA GLU A 47 -8.66 -40.33 -1.45
C GLU A 47 -8.01 -41.61 -0.89
N ALA A 48 -8.11 -42.74 -1.61
CA ALA A 48 -7.47 -43.99 -1.22
C ALA A 48 -5.94 -43.92 -1.25
N ALA A 49 -5.36 -43.14 -2.17
CA ALA A 49 -3.93 -42.84 -2.19
C ALA A 49 -3.52 -41.98 -0.98
N VAL A 50 -4.24 -40.86 -0.73
CA VAL A 50 -3.96 -39.96 0.40
C VAL A 50 -4.05 -40.71 1.74
N ARG A 51 -5.08 -41.54 1.96
CA ARG A 51 -5.19 -42.38 3.17
C ARG A 51 -4.06 -43.41 3.32
N LYS A 52 -3.48 -43.87 2.21
CA LYS A 52 -2.36 -44.83 2.19
C LYS A 52 -1.01 -44.19 2.54
N ASP A 53 -0.79 -42.93 2.17
CA ASP A 53 0.44 -42.21 2.53
C ASP A 53 0.35 -41.57 3.92
N TYR A 54 -0.84 -41.12 4.37
CA TYR A 54 -1.06 -40.74 5.78
C TYR A 54 -0.77 -41.89 6.76
N SER A 55 -1.20 -43.11 6.43
CA SER A 55 -0.94 -44.30 7.26
C SER A 55 0.54 -44.75 7.22
N ARG A 56 1.31 -44.34 6.21
CA ARG A 56 2.77 -44.48 6.19
C ARG A 56 3.46 -43.46 7.07
N LEU A 57 3.06 -42.19 7.00
CA LEU A 57 3.60 -41.10 7.84
C LEU A 57 3.35 -41.36 9.34
N ALA A 58 2.15 -41.82 9.71
CA ALA A 58 1.82 -42.16 11.09
C ALA A 58 2.75 -43.23 11.71
N SER A 59 3.29 -44.15 10.89
CA SER A 59 4.17 -45.23 11.37
C SER A 59 5.60 -44.80 11.73
N LEU A 60 6.00 -43.58 11.36
CA LEU A 60 7.36 -43.06 11.60
C LEU A 60 7.52 -42.31 12.93
N PHE A 61 6.41 -41.99 13.62
CA PHE A 61 6.40 -41.11 14.80
C PHE A 61 6.09 -41.81 16.14
N HIS A 62 6.23 -43.13 16.24
CA HIS A 62 5.92 -43.89 17.47
C HIS A 62 7.10 -44.76 17.97
N ALA A 63 8.13 -44.09 18.48
CA ALA A 63 9.11 -44.65 19.41
C ALA A 63 9.43 -43.58 20.48
N GLY A 64 9.08 -43.84 21.74
CA GLY A 64 9.17 -42.86 22.85
C GLY A 64 10.53 -42.86 23.59
N PRO A 65 10.59 -42.52 24.91
CA PRO A 65 9.55 -42.76 25.93
C PRO A 65 9.15 -41.53 26.78
N THR A 66 8.33 -41.80 27.80
CA THR A 66 7.60 -40.85 28.67
C THR A 66 8.41 -40.27 29.84
N SER A 67 8.02 -39.08 30.32
CA SER A 67 8.55 -38.39 31.50
C SER A 67 8.04 -38.94 32.86
N THR A 68 8.89 -38.86 33.90
CA THR A 68 8.53 -38.98 35.32
C THR A 68 9.23 -37.90 36.16
N ARG A 69 8.68 -37.61 37.35
CA ARG A 69 8.92 -36.37 38.13
C ARG A 69 10.17 -36.38 39.04
N PHE A 70 10.94 -35.29 39.00
CA PHE A 70 11.59 -34.53 40.12
C PHE A 70 12.50 -35.28 41.15
N PRO A 71 13.29 -34.59 42.02
CA PRO A 71 13.84 -33.21 41.99
C PRO A 71 15.38 -33.15 42.30
N PHE A 72 15.91 -31.94 42.60
CA PHE A 72 17.14 -31.60 43.38
C PHE A 72 18.53 -31.36 42.72
N THR A 73 18.86 -30.06 42.62
CA THR A 73 20.10 -29.35 43.04
C THR A 73 21.49 -29.46 42.36
N THR A 74 22.06 -28.24 42.23
CA THR A 74 23.46 -27.79 42.43
C THR A 74 24.55 -27.98 41.35
N ASP A 75 25.15 -26.82 41.06
CA ASP A 75 26.56 -26.53 40.77
C ASP A 75 27.15 -26.68 39.36
N THR A 76 28.21 -25.88 39.15
CA THR A 76 28.87 -25.43 37.92
C THR A 76 30.35 -25.85 37.90
N PRO A 77 31.22 -25.39 36.97
CA PRO A 77 31.13 -25.34 35.51
C PRO A 77 32.36 -26.01 34.81
N GLY A 78 32.36 -25.99 33.47
CA GLY A 78 33.54 -26.20 32.59
C GLY A 78 33.28 -27.20 31.47
N THR A 79 33.93 -27.21 30.31
CA THR A 79 34.92 -26.36 29.62
C THR A 79 35.20 -27.07 28.27
N ASP A 80 35.85 -26.40 27.33
CA ASP A 80 36.59 -26.98 26.19
C ASP A 80 35.84 -27.69 25.03
N SER A 81 35.77 -26.96 23.92
CA SER A 81 35.96 -27.45 22.53
C SER A 81 37.46 -27.81 22.30
N PRO A 82 37.94 -28.39 21.16
CA PRO A 82 37.33 -28.37 19.81
C PRO A 82 37.57 -29.57 18.86
N GLY A 83 36.88 -29.51 17.70
CA GLY A 83 37.50 -29.81 16.40
C GLY A 83 37.32 -31.20 15.78
N GLY A 84 37.22 -31.24 14.44
CA GLY A 84 37.23 -32.48 13.66
C GLY A 84 36.52 -32.37 12.30
N GLN A 85 37.27 -32.17 11.21
CA GLN A 85 36.75 -32.27 9.84
C GLN A 85 36.53 -33.73 9.42
N GLN A 86 35.63 -33.95 8.45
CA GLN A 86 35.96 -34.88 7.36
C GLN A 86 35.24 -34.53 6.04
N GLN A 87 35.96 -34.71 4.94
CA GLN A 87 35.48 -34.59 3.57
C GLN A 87 35.07 -35.96 3.01
N SER A 88 34.20 -36.01 2.00
CA SER A 88 34.39 -36.83 0.79
C SER A 88 33.40 -36.40 -0.30
N ALA A 89 33.82 -36.51 -1.56
CA ALA A 89 33.05 -36.09 -2.74
C ALA A 89 32.70 -37.28 -3.65
N PHE A 90 31.69 -37.15 -4.51
CA PHE A 90 31.56 -37.97 -5.72
C PHE A 90 30.85 -37.26 -6.88
N LEU A 91 31.38 -37.47 -8.08
CA LEU A 91 30.92 -37.14 -9.44
C LEU A 91 31.47 -38.27 -10.34
N PRO A 92 30.90 -38.61 -11.54
CA PRO A 92 30.92 -37.70 -12.71
C PRO A 92 29.86 -37.91 -13.86
N THR A 93 29.81 -36.98 -14.83
CA THR A 93 29.53 -37.11 -16.31
C THR A 93 28.32 -37.93 -16.83
N SER A 94 27.59 -37.60 -17.91
CA SER A 94 27.73 -36.72 -19.11
C SER A 94 26.34 -36.60 -19.82
N THR A 95 26.02 -36.03 -21.00
CA THR A 95 26.64 -35.36 -22.19
C THR A 95 25.49 -34.55 -22.90
N LEU A 96 25.66 -33.45 -23.66
CA LEU A 96 26.06 -33.30 -25.09
C LEU A 96 25.31 -34.24 -26.07
N ILE A 97 24.78 -33.88 -27.27
CA ILE A 97 24.84 -32.73 -28.24
C ILE A 97 23.59 -32.90 -29.20
N PRO A 98 23.02 -31.94 -30.00
CA PRO A 98 23.59 -30.74 -30.67
C PRO A 98 22.69 -29.45 -30.56
N GLN A 99 22.64 -28.62 -31.62
CA GLN A 99 21.69 -27.51 -31.92
C GLN A 99 20.99 -27.75 -33.29
N THR A 100 19.95 -26.97 -33.63
CA THR A 100 19.70 -26.46 -35.01
C THR A 100 18.92 -25.14 -35.01
N THR A 101 19.05 -24.37 -36.10
CA THR A 101 18.49 -23.02 -36.28
C THR A 101 17.36 -22.97 -37.31
N SER A 102 16.51 -21.95 -37.23
CA SER A 102 15.87 -21.35 -38.42
C SER A 102 15.52 -19.88 -38.19
N SER A 103 15.50 -19.10 -39.27
CA SER A 103 15.08 -17.70 -39.29
C SER A 103 14.40 -17.40 -40.63
N THR A 104 13.31 -16.62 -40.61
CA THR A 104 12.81 -15.96 -41.82
C THR A 104 11.95 -14.74 -41.52
N THR A 105 12.09 -13.75 -42.40
CA THR A 105 11.49 -12.42 -42.37
C THR A 105 10.05 -12.36 -42.89
N VAL A 106 9.22 -11.53 -42.24
CA VAL A 106 8.46 -10.39 -42.81
C VAL A 106 8.03 -10.44 -44.30
N PRO A 107 6.74 -10.16 -44.57
CA PRO A 107 6.31 -9.25 -45.65
C PRO A 107 5.67 -7.94 -45.10
N THR A 108 5.57 -6.90 -45.93
CA THR A 108 5.12 -5.53 -45.52
C THR A 108 4.02 -4.95 -46.42
N LYS A 109 3.43 -3.82 -45.97
CA LYS A 109 2.54 -2.86 -46.69
C LYS A 109 1.05 -3.29 -46.78
N SER A 110 0.08 -2.38 -46.89
CA SER A 110 0.15 -0.97 -47.36
C SER A 110 -0.91 -0.01 -46.80
N THR A 111 -0.53 1.25 -46.51
CA THR A 111 -1.14 2.55 -46.93
C THR A 111 -2.64 2.66 -47.29
N LEU A 112 -3.38 3.78 -47.12
CA LEU A 112 -3.07 5.19 -46.78
C LEU A 112 -4.41 5.95 -46.54
N SER A 113 -4.44 6.97 -45.69
CA SER A 113 -5.20 8.23 -45.93
C SER A 113 -4.74 9.33 -44.97
N SER A 114 -5.01 10.61 -45.28
CA SER A 114 -4.48 11.78 -44.56
C SER A 114 -5.34 13.05 -44.77
N ILE A 115 -4.88 14.20 -44.24
CA ILE A 115 -5.31 15.60 -44.48
C ILE A 115 -6.41 16.13 -43.51
N PRO A 116 -6.34 17.37 -42.95
CA PRO A 116 -5.22 18.34 -42.84
C PRO A 116 -4.91 18.83 -41.39
N VAL A 117 -3.81 19.58 -41.26
CA VAL A 117 -3.47 20.42 -40.09
C VAL A 117 -4.17 21.80 -40.18
N VAL A 118 -4.57 22.39 -39.05
CA VAL A 118 -4.94 23.82 -38.95
C VAL A 118 -4.36 24.47 -37.69
N THR A 119 -3.50 25.46 -37.91
CA THR A 119 -3.04 26.53 -37.01
C THR A 119 -2.80 27.77 -37.91
N PRO A 120 -2.87 29.05 -37.45
CA PRO A 120 -2.31 29.52 -36.18
C PRO A 120 -3.09 30.62 -35.44
N LEU A 121 -2.61 30.98 -34.23
CA LEU A 121 -2.62 32.36 -33.72
C LEU A 121 -1.58 32.52 -32.61
N ALA A 122 -0.50 33.25 -32.87
CA ALA A 122 0.55 33.53 -31.89
C ALA A 122 0.22 34.80 -31.08
N GLN A 123 0.33 34.75 -29.76
CA GLN A 123 0.22 35.93 -28.91
C GLN A 123 1.57 36.67 -28.78
N THR A 124 1.51 37.98 -28.62
CA THR A 124 2.68 38.87 -28.64
C THR A 124 3.33 39.03 -27.26
N GLN A 125 4.54 38.49 -27.07
CA GLN A 125 5.39 38.89 -25.95
C GLN A 125 6.02 40.28 -26.19
N THR A 126 5.96 41.16 -25.19
CA THR A 126 6.55 42.51 -25.24
C THR A 126 7.95 42.52 -24.62
N SER A 127 8.98 42.48 -25.45
CA SER A 127 10.36 42.62 -25.01
C SER A 127 10.67 44.06 -24.57
N ARG A 128 11.23 44.23 -23.36
CA ARG A 128 11.65 45.54 -22.84
C ARG A 128 12.99 45.94 -23.45
N ILE A 129 13.02 47.10 -24.10
CA ILE A 129 14.26 47.71 -24.60
C ILE A 129 15.06 48.27 -23.42
N SER A 130 16.30 47.82 -23.26
CA SER A 130 17.30 48.48 -22.41
C SER A 130 18.30 49.23 -23.30
N THR A 131 18.49 50.52 -23.02
CA THR A 131 19.31 51.42 -23.83
C THR A 131 20.80 51.28 -23.49
N SER A 132 21.63 50.99 -24.49
CA SER A 132 23.09 51.03 -24.36
C SER A 132 23.59 52.49 -24.27
N ASN A 133 24.42 52.78 -23.28
CA ASN A 133 25.13 54.06 -23.15
C ASN A 133 26.64 53.81 -23.32
N SER A 134 27.27 54.53 -24.24
CA SER A 134 28.69 54.36 -24.55
C SER A 134 29.56 55.23 -23.64
N SER A 135 30.54 54.60 -22.97
CA SER A 135 31.61 55.27 -22.24
C SER A 135 32.94 54.59 -22.55
N THR A 136 33.86 55.29 -23.20
CA THR A 136 35.20 54.79 -23.53
C THR A 136 36.21 55.11 -22.43
N MET A 137 37.06 54.15 -22.06
CA MET A 137 38.52 54.33 -21.89
C MET A 137 39.22 53.03 -21.42
N GLY A 138 40.54 52.97 -21.64
CA GLY A 138 41.44 52.10 -20.86
C GLY A 138 41.78 50.73 -21.46
N VAL A 139 42.65 50.68 -22.48
CA VAL A 139 43.37 49.44 -22.82
C VAL A 139 44.62 49.35 -21.93
N THR A 140 44.54 48.57 -20.86
CA THR A 140 45.70 48.13 -20.06
C THR A 140 45.95 46.65 -20.29
N THR A 141 47.13 46.31 -20.82
CA THR A 141 47.52 44.93 -21.10
C THR A 141 47.97 44.20 -19.83
N SER A 142 47.04 43.57 -19.12
CA SER A 142 47.36 42.52 -18.14
C SER A 142 47.64 41.20 -18.85
N GLN A 143 48.63 40.44 -18.38
CA GLN A 143 48.84 39.06 -18.85
C GLN A 143 47.61 38.19 -18.50
N PRO A 144 47.30 37.14 -19.28
CA PRO A 144 46.36 36.13 -18.83
C PRO A 144 46.95 35.46 -17.58
N SER A 145 46.21 35.54 -16.46
CA SER A 145 46.42 34.57 -15.38
C SER A 145 46.23 33.19 -15.96
N ALA A 146 47.03 32.22 -15.51
CA ALA A 146 46.67 30.83 -15.72
C ALA A 146 45.27 30.63 -15.15
N ALA A 147 44.36 30.03 -15.93
CA ALA A 147 43.16 29.45 -15.36
C ALA A 147 43.60 28.38 -14.34
N PRO A 148 42.84 28.15 -13.25
CA PRO A 148 43.00 26.94 -12.47
C PRO A 148 42.99 25.75 -13.44
N ALA A 149 44.00 24.88 -13.36
CA ALA A 149 43.92 23.62 -14.10
C ALA A 149 42.66 22.91 -13.60
N ALA A 150 41.73 22.61 -14.49
CA ALA A 150 40.58 21.80 -14.15
C ALA A 150 41.10 20.48 -13.58
N THR A 151 40.95 20.30 -12.27
CA THR A 151 41.08 19.00 -11.65
C THR A 151 40.07 18.12 -12.36
N ALA A 152 40.56 17.15 -13.15
CA ALA A 152 39.68 16.16 -13.73
C ALA A 152 38.85 15.57 -12.59
N ALA A 153 37.53 15.63 -12.71
CA ALA A 153 36.64 14.99 -11.76
C ALA A 153 37.13 13.55 -11.58
N ALA A 154 37.27 13.10 -10.33
CA ALA A 154 37.60 11.71 -10.11
C ALA A 154 36.47 10.88 -10.73
N ASN A 155 36.80 9.93 -11.61
CA ASN A 155 35.78 9.05 -12.18
C ASN A 155 35.11 8.29 -11.01
N ILE A 156 33.92 8.74 -10.64
CA ILE A 156 33.08 8.07 -9.67
C ILE A 156 32.52 6.81 -10.33
N THR A 157 32.50 5.74 -9.54
CA THR A 157 32.07 4.39 -9.87
C THR A 157 31.53 3.78 -8.58
N CYS A 158 30.67 2.78 -8.62
CA CYS A 158 30.13 2.23 -7.39
C CYS A 158 31.23 1.77 -6.40
N ALA A 159 32.31 1.19 -6.93
CA ALA A 159 33.43 0.68 -6.15
C ALA A 159 34.31 1.75 -5.45
N ASN A 160 34.19 3.04 -5.78
CA ASN A 160 34.87 4.13 -5.05
C ASN A 160 33.92 5.19 -4.46
N LEU A 161 32.62 5.18 -4.82
CA LEU A 161 31.60 6.12 -4.36
C LEU A 161 31.61 6.33 -2.83
N CYS A 162 31.51 5.27 -2.03
CA CYS A 162 31.48 5.39 -0.56
C CYS A 162 32.76 5.96 0.08
N SER A 163 33.88 6.03 -0.65
CA SER A 163 35.11 6.72 -0.19
C SER A 163 35.21 8.16 -0.70
N ALA A 164 34.28 8.60 -1.54
CA ALA A 164 34.22 9.92 -2.16
C ALA A 164 32.98 10.73 -1.74
N LEU A 165 31.91 10.07 -1.26
CA LEU A 165 30.70 10.71 -0.75
C LEU A 165 31.03 11.71 0.36
N SER A 166 30.43 12.89 0.23
CA SER A 166 30.37 13.95 1.22
C SER A 166 28.92 14.42 1.35
N PHE A 167 28.54 14.88 2.54
CA PHE A 167 27.19 15.38 2.81
C PHE A 167 27.33 16.78 3.38
N THR A 168 26.74 17.76 2.70
CA THR A 168 26.72 19.19 3.07
C THR A 168 25.33 19.75 3.23
N GLU A 169 24.32 19.11 2.63
CA GLU A 169 22.92 19.52 2.75
C GLU A 169 22.19 18.74 3.87
N SER A 170 22.61 17.51 4.20
CA SER A 170 22.09 16.75 5.34
C SER A 170 22.29 17.49 6.69
N GLU A 171 21.20 17.69 7.43
CA GLU A 171 21.23 18.23 8.80
C GLU A 171 21.89 17.25 9.80
N TYR A 172 21.91 15.96 9.46
CA TYR A 172 22.31 14.85 10.33
C TYR A 172 23.63 14.20 9.87
N PRO A 173 24.46 13.64 10.77
CA PRO A 173 25.64 12.85 10.39
C PRO A 173 25.27 11.64 9.53
N VAL A 174 25.85 11.54 8.33
CA VAL A 174 25.62 10.41 7.40
C VAL A 174 26.88 9.56 7.29
N HIS A 175 26.70 8.24 7.33
CA HIS A 175 27.79 7.26 7.37
C HIS A 175 27.64 6.18 6.28
N PRO A 176 28.45 6.25 5.21
CA PRO A 176 28.47 5.22 4.17
C PRO A 176 28.95 3.86 4.69
N VAL A 177 28.07 2.86 4.61
CA VAL A 177 28.32 1.48 5.09
C VAL A 177 28.89 0.62 3.96
N SER A 178 28.28 0.66 2.78
CA SER A 178 28.77 -0.06 1.60
C SER A 178 28.25 0.54 0.29
N CYS A 179 29.05 0.42 -0.77
CA CYS A 179 28.66 0.73 -2.14
C CYS A 179 29.08 -0.46 -3.01
N GLN A 180 28.13 -1.12 -3.67
CA GLN A 180 28.41 -2.31 -4.48
C GLN A 180 27.52 -2.36 -5.73
N SER A 181 28.16 -2.53 -6.89
CA SER A 181 27.47 -2.86 -8.15
C SER A 181 26.94 -4.29 -8.12
N TYR A 182 25.72 -4.46 -8.61
CA TYR A 182 25.09 -5.75 -8.89
C TYR A 182 24.53 -5.74 -10.32
N ALA A 183 24.56 -6.89 -10.98
CA ALA A 183 24.01 -7.05 -12.31
C ALA A 183 22.50 -7.38 -12.27
N ALA A 184 21.80 -7.08 -13.34
CA ALA A 184 20.40 -7.46 -13.51
C ALA A 184 20.21 -8.99 -13.31
N GLY A 185 19.41 -9.37 -12.31
CA GLY A 185 19.13 -10.77 -11.96
C GLY A 185 20.12 -11.45 -11.00
N ASP A 186 21.06 -10.72 -10.38
CA ASP A 186 21.82 -11.24 -9.22
C ASP A 186 20.89 -11.57 -8.03
N ASP A 187 21.19 -12.59 -7.23
CA ASP A 187 20.43 -12.95 -6.01
C ASP A 187 21.09 -12.31 -4.79
N ILE A 188 20.50 -11.21 -4.30
CA ILE A 188 21.11 -10.33 -3.29
C ILE A 188 20.49 -10.60 -1.93
N THR A 189 21.21 -11.36 -1.09
CA THR A 189 20.80 -11.64 0.29
C THR A 189 20.66 -10.35 1.13
N ILE A 190 19.51 -10.18 1.77
CA ILE A 190 19.29 -9.14 2.79
C ILE A 190 20.00 -9.59 4.08
N THR A 191 20.63 -8.67 4.80
CA THR A 191 21.44 -8.98 5.99
C THR A 191 21.25 -7.94 7.09
N GLY A 192 21.90 -8.12 8.25
CA GLY A 192 21.79 -7.18 9.38
C GLY A 192 20.39 -7.11 9.99
N GLY A 193 20.03 -5.95 10.54
CA GLY A 193 18.74 -5.73 11.21
C GLY A 193 17.53 -5.99 10.30
N GLN A 194 17.60 -5.61 9.03
CA GLN A 194 16.53 -5.82 8.05
C GLN A 194 16.19 -7.32 7.85
N ALA A 195 17.21 -8.18 7.83
CA ALA A 195 17.00 -9.64 7.77
C ALA A 195 16.48 -10.21 9.10
N GLN A 196 16.81 -9.59 10.23
CA GLN A 196 16.40 -10.02 11.57
C GLN A 196 14.94 -9.63 11.87
N ALA A 197 14.50 -8.46 11.40
CA ALA A 197 13.10 -8.00 11.45
C ALA A 197 12.18 -8.69 10.43
N GLY A 198 12.75 -9.43 9.47
CA GLY A 198 11.99 -10.18 8.46
C GLY A 198 11.56 -9.36 7.25
N CYS A 199 12.21 -8.22 6.98
CA CYS A 199 11.92 -7.34 5.83
C CYS A 199 12.16 -8.01 4.46
N GLY A 200 12.82 -9.16 4.43
CA GLY A 200 12.99 -10.04 3.29
C GLY A 200 14.16 -11.01 3.50
N THR A 201 14.35 -11.95 2.56
CA THR A 201 15.51 -12.86 2.57
C THR A 201 16.53 -12.53 1.49
N SER A 202 16.04 -12.25 0.27
CA SER A 202 16.83 -11.71 -0.84
C SER A 202 15.91 -11.01 -1.83
N PHE A 203 16.52 -10.23 -2.72
CA PHE A 203 15.88 -9.61 -3.89
C PHE A 203 16.78 -9.79 -5.12
N SER A 204 16.23 -9.56 -6.31
CA SER A 204 17.01 -9.55 -7.56
C SER A 204 16.64 -8.33 -8.39
N PRO A 205 17.55 -7.38 -8.61
CA PRO A 205 17.25 -6.15 -9.32
C PRO A 205 17.03 -6.44 -10.81
N GLN A 206 16.06 -5.78 -11.43
CA GLN A 206 15.76 -5.93 -12.86
C GLN A 206 16.72 -5.18 -13.79
N LEU A 207 17.53 -4.26 -13.25
CA LEU A 207 18.60 -3.54 -13.95
C LEU A 207 19.94 -3.73 -13.24
N ASP A 208 21.04 -3.38 -13.93
CA ASP A 208 22.34 -3.20 -13.28
C ASP A 208 22.26 -1.99 -12.34
N VAL A 209 22.57 -2.17 -11.05
CA VAL A 209 22.42 -1.13 -10.03
C VAL A 209 23.66 -1.02 -9.13
N CYS A 210 24.07 0.21 -8.85
CA CYS A 210 24.93 0.51 -7.72
C CYS A 210 24.06 0.64 -6.47
N ARG A 211 24.15 -0.36 -5.58
CA ARG A 211 23.50 -0.36 -4.27
C ARG A 211 24.40 0.37 -3.28
N VAL A 212 23.92 1.48 -2.75
CA VAL A 212 24.52 2.25 -1.66
C VAL A 212 23.74 1.98 -0.38
N VAL A 213 24.44 1.72 0.72
CA VAL A 213 23.89 1.53 2.05
C VAL A 213 24.50 2.59 2.98
N LEU A 214 23.67 3.29 3.72
CA LEU A 214 24.06 4.34 4.67
C LEU A 214 23.39 4.08 6.03
N THR A 215 23.98 4.60 7.11
CA THR A 215 23.21 5.00 8.29
C THR A 215 23.24 6.52 8.46
N VAL A 216 22.24 7.06 9.14
CA VAL A 216 22.13 8.48 9.49
C VAL A 216 21.83 8.60 10.97
N GLU A 217 22.66 9.33 11.72
CA GLU A 217 22.48 9.56 13.16
C GLU A 217 21.40 10.64 13.38
N THR A 218 20.13 10.21 13.52
CA THR A 218 18.96 11.10 13.60
C THR A 218 18.78 11.75 14.97
N SER A 219 19.33 11.15 16.04
CA SER A 219 19.45 11.76 17.37
C SER A 219 20.60 11.13 18.19
N ASP A 220 20.84 11.61 19.42
CA ASP A 220 21.72 10.94 20.39
C ASP A 220 21.20 9.54 20.82
N ALA A 221 19.97 9.17 20.44
CA ALA A 221 19.27 7.95 20.86
C ALA A 221 18.76 7.07 19.69
N SER A 222 18.87 7.52 18.43
CA SER A 222 18.31 6.83 17.27
C SER A 222 19.11 7.04 15.98
N GLU A 223 19.05 6.06 15.07
CA GLU A 223 19.63 6.12 13.73
C GLU A 223 18.66 5.53 12.69
N THR A 224 18.65 6.06 11.46
CA THR A 224 17.98 5.40 10.34
C THR A 224 18.97 4.67 9.45
N TYR A 225 18.64 3.43 9.09
CA TYR A 225 19.26 2.68 8.01
C TYR A 225 18.57 3.04 6.70
N MET A 226 19.33 3.28 5.65
CA MET A 226 18.77 3.57 4.33
C MET A 226 19.59 3.00 3.19
N GLU A 227 18.94 2.84 2.04
CA GLU A 227 19.56 2.42 0.80
C GLU A 227 19.22 3.37 -0.34
N VAL A 228 20.17 3.55 -1.25
CA VAL A 228 19.98 4.21 -2.55
C VAL A 228 20.39 3.23 -3.64
N TRP A 229 19.49 2.91 -4.56
CA TRP A 229 19.79 2.05 -5.72
C TRP A 229 19.85 2.91 -6.97
N LEU A 230 21.03 2.96 -7.57
CA LEU A 230 21.39 3.85 -8.66
C LEU A 230 21.50 3.03 -9.94
N PRO A 231 20.56 3.11 -10.90
CA PRO A 231 20.68 2.42 -12.19
C PRO A 231 21.97 2.81 -12.92
N GLU A 232 22.82 1.82 -13.22
CA GLU A 232 24.08 2.02 -13.92
C GLU A 232 23.87 2.03 -15.46
N ASN A 233 24.96 2.02 -16.24
CA ASN A 233 24.94 1.84 -17.69
C ASN A 233 23.99 2.79 -18.46
N GLY A 234 23.78 4.01 -17.93
CA GLY A 234 22.93 5.03 -18.52
C GLY A 234 21.43 4.70 -18.50
N GLN A 235 20.98 3.83 -17.59
CA GLN A 235 19.55 3.51 -17.41
C GLN A 235 18.83 4.48 -16.47
N TRP A 236 19.55 5.35 -15.75
CA TRP A 236 18.94 6.38 -14.92
C TRP A 236 18.22 7.42 -15.79
N ASN A 237 16.95 7.67 -15.45
CA ASN A 237 16.05 8.51 -16.23
C ASN A 237 16.10 10.00 -15.84
N GLY A 238 16.92 10.37 -14.84
CA GLY A 238 17.03 11.73 -14.28
C GLY A 238 16.24 11.98 -12.99
N ARG A 239 15.45 11.02 -12.50
CA ARG A 239 14.52 11.18 -11.36
C ARG A 239 14.95 10.37 -10.14
N THR A 240 14.54 10.82 -8.95
CA THR A 240 14.51 9.99 -7.72
C THR A 240 13.09 9.50 -7.43
N MET A 241 12.96 8.32 -6.82
CA MET A 241 11.69 7.89 -6.21
C MET A 241 11.92 7.20 -4.86
N ASN A 242 11.27 7.71 -3.82
CA ASN A 242 11.30 7.15 -2.48
C ASN A 242 10.18 6.12 -2.28
N THR A 243 10.51 4.97 -1.69
CA THR A 243 9.60 3.85 -1.39
C THR A 243 9.32 3.74 0.12
N ASP A 244 8.17 3.22 0.50
CA ASP A 244 7.57 3.44 1.82
C ASP A 244 7.91 2.44 2.94
N ASN A 245 7.15 2.53 4.04
CA ASN A 245 7.12 1.62 5.17
C ASN A 245 5.65 1.20 5.45
N GLY A 246 5.43 0.04 6.06
CA GLY A 246 4.12 -0.60 6.16
C GLY A 246 3.71 -0.98 7.58
N GLY A 247 2.56 -0.47 8.05
CA GLY A 247 2.20 -0.56 9.47
C GLY A 247 3.26 0.12 10.34
N VAL A 248 3.63 -0.50 11.45
CA VAL A 248 4.73 -0.03 12.33
C VAL A 248 6.07 -0.73 12.07
N ASN A 249 6.29 -1.20 10.83
CA ASN A 249 7.55 -1.84 10.48
C ASN A 249 8.72 -0.86 10.43
N GLY A 250 9.91 -1.40 10.67
CA GLY A 250 11.18 -0.73 10.43
C GLY A 250 11.88 -1.40 9.27
N CYS A 251 11.27 -1.33 8.08
CA CYS A 251 11.67 -2.11 6.92
C CYS A 251 11.73 -1.27 5.64
N VAL A 252 12.90 -1.31 4.98
CA VAL A 252 13.08 -0.87 3.59
C VAL A 252 12.22 -1.74 2.69
N HIS A 253 11.32 -1.13 1.90
CA HIS A 253 10.39 -1.88 1.04
C HIS A 253 11.05 -2.34 -0.28
N TYR A 254 11.97 -3.30 -0.16
CA TYR A 254 12.84 -3.82 -1.22
C TYR A 254 12.14 -4.23 -2.53
N VAL A 255 10.90 -4.70 -2.46
CA VAL A 255 10.13 -5.13 -3.63
C VAL A 255 9.69 -3.92 -4.46
N ASP A 256 9.32 -2.82 -3.81
CA ASP A 256 9.02 -1.56 -4.51
C ASP A 256 10.31 -0.84 -4.93
N MET A 257 11.44 -1.00 -4.24
CA MET A 257 12.73 -0.48 -4.71
C MET A 257 13.16 -1.10 -6.04
N ASP A 258 12.98 -2.42 -6.22
CA ASP A 258 13.17 -3.07 -7.53
C ASP A 258 12.19 -2.53 -8.57
N TYR A 259 10.91 -2.43 -8.22
CA TYR A 259 9.89 -1.90 -9.12
C TYR A 259 10.22 -0.48 -9.62
N VAL A 260 10.52 0.47 -8.75
CA VAL A 260 10.79 1.86 -9.19
C VAL A 260 12.16 1.98 -9.87
N SER A 261 13.19 1.25 -9.42
CA SER A 261 14.48 1.24 -10.11
C SER A 261 14.41 0.59 -11.50
N SER A 262 13.56 -0.42 -11.70
CA SER A 262 13.30 -1.03 -13.02
C SER A 262 12.73 -0.04 -14.05
N ARG A 263 12.09 1.04 -13.58
CA ARG A 263 11.57 2.15 -14.40
C ARG A 263 12.62 3.27 -14.61
N GLY A 264 13.86 3.06 -14.18
CA GLY A 264 14.99 3.97 -14.35
C GLY A 264 15.12 5.06 -13.28
N PHE A 265 14.31 5.04 -12.21
CA PHE A 265 14.48 5.96 -11.09
C PHE A 265 15.71 5.57 -10.26
N ALA A 266 16.38 6.56 -9.66
CA ALA A 266 17.22 6.29 -8.49
C ALA A 266 16.28 6.02 -7.30
N ALA A 267 16.21 4.77 -6.85
CA ALA A 267 15.31 4.37 -5.76
C ALA A 267 15.94 4.70 -4.41
N ILE A 268 15.16 5.26 -3.48
CA ILE A 268 15.59 5.55 -2.11
C ILE A 268 14.62 4.88 -1.14
N GLY A 269 15.13 4.16 -0.14
CA GLY A 269 14.30 3.52 0.88
C GLY A 269 14.98 3.50 2.24
N ASP A 270 14.21 3.74 3.31
CA ASP A 270 14.69 3.78 4.69
C ASP A 270 13.92 2.80 5.59
N ASN A 271 14.48 2.53 6.77
CA ASN A 271 13.88 1.66 7.78
C ASN A 271 13.03 2.40 8.82
N ALA A 272 12.63 3.65 8.58
CA ALA A 272 11.84 4.46 9.52
C ALA A 272 12.47 4.64 10.93
N GLY A 273 13.78 4.42 11.10
CA GLY A 273 14.49 4.60 12.38
C GLY A 273 14.65 3.34 13.25
N HIS A 274 14.10 2.19 12.86
CA HIS A 274 14.17 0.96 13.68
C HIS A 274 14.20 -0.33 12.84
N ASN A 275 14.23 -1.49 13.48
CA ASN A 275 14.15 -2.79 12.80
C ASN A 275 13.03 -3.61 13.44
N GLY A 276 11.84 -3.58 12.84
CA GLY A 276 10.63 -4.21 13.40
C GLY A 276 9.63 -4.64 12.32
N SER A 277 8.60 -5.41 12.70
CA SER A 277 7.58 -5.93 11.77
C SER A 277 6.28 -5.11 11.82
N SER A 278 5.44 -5.20 10.77
CA SER A 278 4.30 -4.28 10.55
C SER A 278 3.23 -4.26 11.64
N PHE A 279 3.20 -5.26 12.52
CA PHE A 279 2.22 -5.40 13.61
C PHE A 279 2.89 -5.62 14.98
N ASP A 280 4.18 -5.28 15.10
CA ASP A 280 4.94 -5.31 16.35
C ASP A 280 5.31 -3.87 16.74
N GLY A 281 4.54 -3.30 17.66
CA GLY A 281 4.77 -1.96 18.18
C GLY A 281 5.59 -1.95 19.47
N SER A 282 6.30 -3.03 19.82
CA SER A 282 7.04 -3.10 21.08
C SER A 282 8.17 -2.05 21.19
N TRP A 283 8.69 -1.58 20.06
CA TRP A 283 9.66 -0.49 19.95
C TRP A 283 9.10 0.89 20.36
N PHE A 284 7.77 1.05 20.46
CA PHE A 284 7.16 2.24 21.08
C PHE A 284 7.51 2.39 22.57
N ALA A 285 8.15 1.39 23.19
CA ALA A 285 8.67 1.41 24.56
C ALA A 285 10.15 1.83 24.66
N ASP A 286 10.81 2.10 23.53
CA ASP A 286 12.16 2.65 23.46
C ASP A 286 12.10 4.19 23.58
N ASP A 287 13.04 4.94 22.99
CA ASP A 287 13.01 6.41 23.06
C ASP A 287 11.97 7.02 22.09
N ASN A 288 11.34 8.13 22.50
CA ASN A 288 10.41 8.89 21.67
C ASN A 288 11.08 9.46 20.40
N GLU A 289 12.40 9.62 20.41
CA GLU A 289 13.18 9.93 19.20
C GLU A 289 12.98 8.90 18.06
N VAL A 290 12.73 7.61 18.39
CA VAL A 290 12.41 6.57 17.40
C VAL A 290 10.99 6.75 16.83
N ILE A 291 10.05 7.23 17.64
CA ILE A 291 8.69 7.58 17.19
C ILE A 291 8.75 8.77 16.22
N ILE A 292 9.55 9.79 16.54
CA ILE A 292 9.80 10.96 15.68
C ILE A 292 10.44 10.54 14.33
N ASP A 293 11.36 9.57 14.36
CA ASP A 293 11.95 9.00 13.16
C ASP A 293 10.92 8.32 12.26
N TRP A 294 10.07 7.45 12.82
CA TRP A 294 9.04 6.73 12.06
C TRP A 294 7.96 7.67 11.47
N VAL A 295 7.59 8.72 12.20
CA VAL A 295 6.58 9.71 11.74
C VAL A 295 7.12 10.57 10.60
N TRP A 296 8.38 11.01 10.65
CA TRP A 296 8.94 11.89 9.59
C TRP A 296 10.47 11.93 9.47
N ARG A 297 11.26 11.83 10.55
CA ARG A 297 12.67 12.27 10.50
C ARG A 297 13.61 11.29 9.80
N ALA A 298 13.38 9.98 9.92
CA ALA A 298 14.09 8.99 9.11
C ALA A 298 13.83 9.23 7.61
N ARG A 299 12.56 9.43 7.25
CA ARG A 299 12.13 9.70 5.88
C ARG A 299 12.77 10.95 5.29
N HIS A 300 12.68 12.09 5.96
CA HIS A 300 13.24 13.35 5.47
C HIS A 300 14.76 13.28 5.33
N SER A 301 15.47 12.80 6.36
CA SER A 301 16.94 12.66 6.29
C SER A 301 17.39 11.72 5.17
N ALA A 302 16.63 10.65 4.89
CA ALA A 302 16.89 9.76 3.77
C ALA A 302 16.63 10.40 2.39
N VAL A 303 15.65 11.31 2.26
CA VAL A 303 15.45 12.10 1.02
C VAL A 303 16.67 13.00 0.76
N VAL A 304 17.10 13.77 1.76
CA VAL A 304 18.21 14.72 1.63
C VAL A 304 19.51 13.99 1.31
N ALA A 305 19.91 13.01 2.14
CA ALA A 305 21.11 12.21 1.91
C ALA A 305 21.05 11.42 0.58
N GLY A 306 19.87 10.92 0.21
CA GLY A 306 19.66 10.22 -1.05
C GLY A 306 19.88 11.11 -2.28
N LYS A 307 19.34 12.34 -2.27
CA LYS A 307 19.59 13.35 -3.31
C LYS A 307 21.08 13.71 -3.41
N GLU A 308 21.79 13.83 -2.29
CA GLU A 308 23.24 14.07 -2.28
C GLU A 308 24.04 12.90 -2.89
N VAL A 309 23.67 11.65 -2.63
CA VAL A 309 24.29 10.46 -3.25
C VAL A 309 24.08 10.45 -4.76
N VAL A 310 22.84 10.69 -5.22
CA VAL A 310 22.48 10.72 -6.65
C VAL A 310 23.30 11.78 -7.39
N ASN A 311 23.34 12.99 -6.86
CA ASN A 311 24.12 14.10 -7.41
C ASN A 311 25.61 13.76 -7.56
N GLN A 312 26.22 13.16 -6.53
CA GLN A 312 27.65 12.80 -6.53
C GLN A 312 27.99 11.57 -7.39
N PHE A 313 27.04 10.67 -7.63
CA PHE A 313 27.27 9.50 -8.49
C PHE A 313 27.14 9.84 -9.98
N TYR A 314 26.15 10.64 -10.37
CA TYR A 314 25.89 10.99 -11.77
C TYR A 314 26.55 12.30 -12.25
N ASP A 315 27.19 13.07 -11.36
CA ASP A 315 27.67 14.46 -11.62
C ASP A 315 26.52 15.39 -12.07
N GLN A 316 25.30 15.07 -11.61
CA GLN A 316 24.04 15.70 -11.97
C GLN A 316 22.99 15.47 -10.87
N ALA A 317 22.42 16.55 -10.34
CA ALA A 317 21.28 16.50 -9.42
C ALA A 317 20.03 15.94 -10.14
N PRO A 318 19.11 15.26 -9.42
CA PRO A 318 17.85 14.81 -10.01
C PRO A 318 17.03 15.99 -10.53
N GLU A 319 16.38 15.81 -11.68
CA GLU A 319 15.51 16.82 -12.30
C GLU A 319 14.15 16.90 -11.62
N TYR A 320 13.66 15.75 -11.10
CA TYR A 320 12.45 15.63 -10.29
C TYR A 320 12.62 14.54 -9.21
N SER A 321 11.92 14.70 -8.09
CA SER A 321 11.91 13.80 -6.95
C SER A 321 10.49 13.35 -6.61
N TYR A 322 10.30 12.04 -6.50
CA TYR A 322 8.98 11.44 -6.32
C TYR A 322 8.88 10.59 -5.05
N TYR A 323 7.66 10.40 -4.54
CA TYR A 323 7.33 9.48 -3.46
C TYR A 323 6.25 8.49 -3.91
N ILE A 324 6.38 7.21 -3.54
CA ILE A 324 5.29 6.23 -3.62
C ILE A 324 5.14 5.47 -2.30
N GLY A 325 3.92 5.46 -1.77
CA GLY A 325 3.60 4.68 -0.58
C GLY A 325 2.12 4.49 -0.32
N CYS A 326 1.81 3.54 0.56
CA CYS A 326 0.46 3.18 0.96
C CYS A 326 0.39 2.87 2.47
N SER A 327 -0.80 2.88 3.08
CA SER A 327 -0.95 2.62 4.53
C SER A 327 -0.19 3.68 5.37
N ALA A 328 0.70 3.25 6.27
CA ALA A 328 1.65 4.13 6.96
C ALA A 328 2.48 4.98 5.98
N GLY A 329 2.94 4.40 4.87
CA GLY A 329 3.56 5.11 3.76
C GLY A 329 2.70 6.24 3.18
N GLY A 330 1.40 6.01 3.00
CA GLY A 330 0.48 7.06 2.56
C GLY A 330 0.45 8.25 3.52
N ALA A 331 0.57 7.99 4.83
CA ALA A 331 0.62 9.02 5.86
C ALA A 331 2.01 9.71 5.97
N GLN A 332 3.11 8.97 5.79
CA GLN A 332 4.47 9.53 5.68
C GLN A 332 4.64 10.42 4.44
N GLY A 333 4.05 10.05 3.30
CA GLY A 333 3.99 10.88 2.09
C GLY A 333 3.19 12.17 2.33
N MET A 334 2.02 12.07 2.94
CA MET A 334 1.24 13.25 3.37
C MET A 334 2.01 14.14 4.35
N LYS A 335 2.72 13.55 5.33
CA LYS A 335 3.54 14.25 6.32
C LYS A 335 4.70 15.00 5.66
N SER A 336 5.31 14.42 4.62
CA SER A 336 6.30 15.09 3.78
C SER A 336 5.70 16.35 3.14
N ALA A 337 4.51 16.26 2.51
CA ALA A 337 3.82 17.43 1.96
C ALA A 337 3.45 18.50 3.01
N GLN A 338 3.13 18.09 4.24
CA GLN A 338 2.76 18.99 5.35
C GLN A 338 3.95 19.73 5.98
N MET A 339 5.17 19.19 5.87
CA MET A 339 6.33 19.65 6.67
C MET A 339 7.60 19.93 5.86
N PHE A 340 7.82 19.19 4.76
CA PHE A 340 9.00 19.26 3.89
C PHE A 340 8.56 19.41 2.42
N PRO A 341 8.00 20.59 2.05
CA PRO A 341 7.35 20.78 0.74
C PRO A 341 8.32 20.65 -0.45
N ASP A 342 9.62 20.78 -0.23
CA ASP A 342 10.69 20.67 -1.24
C ASP A 342 11.31 19.24 -1.33
N ASP A 343 10.81 18.27 -0.55
CA ASP A 343 11.29 16.88 -0.63
C ASP A 343 10.85 16.18 -1.93
N PHE A 344 9.65 16.49 -2.44
CA PHE A 344 9.05 15.81 -3.59
C PHE A 344 8.26 16.76 -4.49
N ASP A 345 8.51 16.69 -5.79
CA ASP A 345 7.69 17.31 -6.82
C ASP A 345 6.37 16.53 -7.02
N GLY A 346 6.36 15.23 -6.73
CA GLY A 346 5.17 14.38 -6.83
C GLY A 346 5.09 13.29 -5.76
N ILE A 347 3.91 13.10 -5.17
CA ILE A 347 3.66 12.13 -4.09
C ILE A 347 2.43 11.27 -4.41
N ILE A 348 2.61 9.95 -4.43
CA ILE A 348 1.52 8.96 -4.41
C ILE A 348 1.26 8.56 -2.96
N ALA A 349 0.03 8.77 -2.49
CA ALA A 349 -0.40 8.44 -1.12
C ALA A 349 -1.63 7.52 -1.11
N GLY A 350 -1.40 6.21 -0.91
CA GLY A 350 -2.44 5.18 -0.89
C GLY A 350 -2.98 4.86 0.51
N SER A 351 -4.29 4.58 0.64
CA SER A 351 -4.97 4.10 1.86
C SER A 351 -4.40 4.68 3.17
N ALA A 352 -4.17 5.99 3.20
CA ALA A 352 -3.23 6.60 4.13
C ALA A 352 -3.67 6.45 5.59
N ALA A 353 -2.82 5.85 6.42
CA ALA A 353 -3.04 5.59 7.84
C ALA A 353 -2.90 6.85 8.73
N ALA A 354 -3.18 8.02 8.16
CA ALA A 354 -3.19 9.30 8.84
C ALA A 354 -4.41 9.43 9.77
N ASP A 355 -4.41 10.47 10.60
CA ASP A 355 -5.24 10.61 11.79
C ASP A 355 -4.91 9.51 12.83
N PHE A 356 -3.61 9.20 12.98
CA PHE A 356 -3.11 7.94 13.57
C PHE A 356 -3.64 7.64 14.99
N ASN A 357 -3.65 8.63 15.89
CA ASN A 357 -4.17 8.46 17.26
C ASN A 357 -5.63 8.00 17.28
N HIS A 358 -6.46 8.63 16.44
CA HIS A 358 -7.86 8.30 16.26
C HIS A 358 -8.06 6.98 15.50
N LEU A 359 -7.22 6.66 14.51
CA LEU A 359 -7.19 5.36 13.82
C LEU A 359 -6.88 4.21 14.81
N GLN A 360 -5.93 4.41 15.73
CA GLN A 360 -5.64 3.41 16.77
C GLN A 360 -6.76 3.33 17.82
N ALA A 361 -7.39 4.45 18.20
CA ALA A 361 -8.56 4.46 19.08
C ALA A 361 -9.74 3.66 18.48
N TRP A 362 -10.03 3.92 17.20
CA TRP A 362 -11.06 3.24 16.42
C TRP A 362 -10.75 1.74 16.26
N SER A 363 -9.50 1.40 15.92
CA SER A 363 -9.07 0.00 15.76
C SER A 363 -9.16 -0.80 17.06
N GLY A 364 -8.83 -0.19 18.21
CA GLY A 364 -8.93 -0.85 19.51
C GLY A 364 -10.37 -0.99 20.00
N ARG A 365 -11.27 -0.04 19.66
CA ARG A 365 -12.69 -0.08 20.06
C ARG A 365 -13.42 -1.34 19.58
N PHE A 366 -13.04 -1.93 18.44
CA PHE A 366 -13.80 -3.03 17.85
C PHE A 366 -13.99 -4.24 18.77
N VAL A 367 -12.98 -4.62 19.57
CA VAL A 367 -13.13 -5.75 20.52
C VAL A 367 -14.16 -5.47 21.62
N GLN A 368 -14.38 -4.19 21.97
CA GLN A 368 -15.40 -3.80 22.94
C GLN A 368 -16.80 -3.95 22.33
N LEU A 369 -16.94 -3.70 21.02
CA LEU A 369 -18.17 -3.92 20.27
C LEU A 369 -18.44 -5.41 20.04
N THR A 370 -17.47 -6.19 19.54
CA THR A 370 -17.65 -7.59 19.14
C THR A 370 -17.52 -8.59 20.29
N GLY A 371 -16.79 -8.27 21.36
CA GLY A 371 -16.41 -9.26 22.37
C GLY A 371 -15.23 -10.12 21.92
N THR A 372 -14.71 -10.96 22.83
CA THR A 372 -13.39 -11.60 22.65
C THR A 372 -13.40 -13.01 22.03
N SER A 373 -14.57 -13.64 21.87
CA SER A 373 -14.71 -15.00 21.33
C SER A 373 -16.18 -15.39 21.13
N ASP A 374 -16.42 -16.55 20.50
CA ASP A 374 -17.72 -17.27 20.42
C ASP A 374 -18.50 -17.42 21.76
N SER A 375 -17.85 -17.16 22.90
CA SER A 375 -18.50 -17.20 24.23
C SER A 375 -19.16 -15.87 24.65
N ASP A 376 -18.86 -14.76 23.96
CA ASP A 376 -19.53 -13.48 24.14
C ASP A 376 -20.76 -13.41 23.21
N PRO A 377 -21.98 -13.15 23.71
CA PRO A 377 -23.19 -13.07 22.88
C PRO A 377 -23.20 -11.91 21.86
N LYS A 378 -22.22 -10.99 21.90
CA LYS A 378 -22.01 -9.97 20.87
C LYS A 378 -21.26 -10.50 19.64
N PHE A 379 -20.57 -11.63 19.75
CA PHE A 379 -19.56 -12.05 18.76
C PHE A 379 -20.16 -12.53 17.44
N LEU A 380 -19.47 -12.25 16.34
CA LEU A 380 -19.79 -12.73 14.99
C LEU A 380 -18.60 -13.53 14.46
N THR A 381 -18.85 -14.77 14.05
CA THR A 381 -17.87 -15.58 13.33
C THR A 381 -17.69 -15.05 11.90
N GLN A 382 -16.66 -15.54 11.20
CA GLN A 382 -16.48 -15.24 9.77
C GLN A 382 -17.71 -15.58 8.91
N ASN A 383 -18.44 -16.64 9.24
CA ASN A 383 -19.66 -17.02 8.51
C ASN A 383 -20.79 -16.03 8.76
N ASP A 384 -20.90 -15.49 9.97
CA ASP A 384 -21.88 -14.46 10.32
C ASP A 384 -21.58 -13.16 9.56
N TRP A 385 -20.30 -12.77 9.45
CA TRP A 385 -19.87 -11.62 8.64
C TRP A 385 -20.09 -11.82 7.13
N ILE A 386 -20.04 -13.06 6.62
CA ILE A 386 -20.43 -13.38 5.24
C ILE A 386 -21.95 -13.24 5.05
N THR A 387 -22.78 -13.67 6.03
CA THR A 387 -24.23 -13.43 6.01
C THR A 387 -24.56 -11.93 6.05
N VAL A 388 -23.80 -11.15 6.83
CA VAL A 388 -23.88 -9.67 6.84
C VAL A 388 -23.52 -9.09 5.46
N GLN A 389 -22.46 -9.58 4.81
CA GLN A 389 -22.06 -9.13 3.47
C GLN A 389 -23.14 -9.37 2.42
N ALA A 390 -23.75 -10.56 2.42
CA ALA A 390 -24.86 -10.87 1.52
C ALA A 390 -26.06 -9.93 1.75
N ALA A 391 -26.45 -9.69 3.00
CA ALA A 391 -27.56 -8.80 3.34
C ALA A 391 -27.28 -7.31 3.01
N ILE A 392 -26.02 -6.88 3.03
CA ILE A 392 -25.58 -5.56 2.57
C ILE A 392 -25.74 -5.45 1.05
N PHE A 393 -25.19 -6.38 0.27
CA PHE A 393 -25.26 -6.33 -1.19
C PHE A 393 -26.71 -6.46 -1.70
N ASP A 394 -27.52 -7.34 -1.06
CA ASP A 394 -28.98 -7.42 -1.27
C ASP A 394 -29.70 -6.07 -1.06
N GLN A 395 -29.13 -5.12 -0.31
CA GLN A 395 -29.69 -3.79 -0.05
C GLN A 395 -29.02 -2.65 -0.83
N CYS A 396 -27.75 -2.79 -1.23
CA CYS A 396 -26.90 -1.67 -1.63
C CYS A 396 -26.09 -1.84 -2.94
N ASP A 397 -26.03 -3.03 -3.56
CA ASP A 397 -25.25 -3.25 -4.79
C ASP A 397 -25.98 -2.62 -6.01
N GLU A 398 -26.73 -3.42 -6.76
CA GLU A 398 -27.57 -3.03 -7.92
C GLU A 398 -28.56 -1.87 -7.65
N LYS A 399 -28.78 -1.51 -6.38
CA LYS A 399 -29.69 -0.46 -5.93
C LYS A 399 -29.06 0.93 -5.85
N LEU A 400 -27.73 1.07 -5.84
CA LEU A 400 -27.05 2.36 -5.68
C LEU A 400 -26.35 2.82 -6.96
N ASP A 401 -25.59 1.94 -7.62
CA ASP A 401 -24.87 2.22 -8.87
C ASP A 401 -25.56 1.62 -10.12
N GLY A 402 -26.40 0.60 -9.93
CA GLY A 402 -27.17 -0.06 -11.00
C GLY A 402 -26.53 -1.33 -11.55
N VAL A 403 -25.53 -1.92 -10.86
CA VAL A 403 -24.81 -3.13 -11.27
C VAL A 403 -24.86 -4.19 -10.15
N ASN A 404 -24.98 -5.46 -10.52
CA ASN A 404 -24.96 -6.59 -9.59
C ASN A 404 -23.64 -7.37 -9.79
N ASP A 405 -22.52 -6.78 -9.36
CA ASP A 405 -21.16 -7.35 -9.48
C ASP A 405 -20.46 -7.56 -8.12
N GLY A 406 -21.11 -7.21 -6.99
CA GLY A 406 -20.57 -7.35 -5.64
C GLY A 406 -19.57 -6.25 -5.26
N ILE A 407 -19.63 -5.10 -5.94
CA ILE A 407 -18.77 -3.94 -5.72
C ILE A 407 -19.66 -2.73 -5.43
N LEU A 408 -19.70 -2.30 -4.16
CA LEU A 408 -20.27 -1.02 -3.79
C LEU A 408 -19.40 0.11 -4.38
N GLU A 409 -19.82 0.69 -5.50
CA GLU A 409 -19.03 1.69 -6.24
C GLU A 409 -18.89 3.00 -5.43
N ASP A 410 -19.88 3.33 -4.58
CA ASP A 410 -19.78 4.34 -3.52
C ASP A 410 -20.48 3.90 -2.22
N PRO A 411 -19.77 3.25 -1.27
CA PRO A 411 -20.38 2.67 -0.07
C PRO A 411 -21.02 3.71 0.88
N SER A 412 -20.69 5.00 0.75
CA SER A 412 -21.28 6.05 1.60
C SER A 412 -22.78 6.21 1.39
N LEU A 413 -23.29 5.82 0.22
CA LEU A 413 -24.71 5.85 -0.10
C LEU A 413 -25.51 4.71 0.56
N CYS A 414 -24.85 3.67 1.09
CA CYS A 414 -25.52 2.48 1.60
C CYS A 414 -26.18 2.73 2.96
N GLN A 415 -27.51 2.73 2.99
CA GLN A 415 -28.33 2.88 4.19
C GLN A 415 -28.83 1.50 4.64
N PHE A 416 -27.93 0.66 5.15
CA PHE A 416 -28.17 -0.75 5.45
C PHE A 416 -29.08 -0.96 6.69
N ASP A 417 -30.27 -1.52 6.48
CA ASP A 417 -31.11 -2.03 7.56
C ASP A 417 -30.62 -3.41 8.02
N SER A 418 -29.83 -3.42 9.09
CA SER A 418 -29.35 -4.65 9.75
C SER A 418 -30.48 -5.51 10.36
N SER A 419 -31.69 -4.99 10.56
CA SER A 419 -32.79 -5.74 11.20
C SER A 419 -33.26 -6.95 10.40
N VAL A 420 -32.97 -7.00 9.09
CA VAL A 420 -33.28 -8.14 8.21
C VAL A 420 -32.53 -9.42 8.59
N LEU A 421 -31.39 -9.29 9.29
CA LEU A 421 -30.54 -10.40 9.73
C LEU A 421 -31.13 -11.16 10.92
N ALA A 422 -32.05 -10.56 11.67
CA ALA A 422 -32.51 -11.10 12.95
C ALA A 422 -33.35 -12.37 12.78
N CYS A 423 -33.03 -13.44 13.53
CA CYS A 423 -33.84 -14.67 13.56
C CYS A 423 -35.30 -14.43 13.98
N SER A 424 -35.54 -13.37 14.76
CA SER A 424 -36.86 -12.88 15.17
C SER A 424 -37.70 -12.37 13.99
N ASN A 425 -37.06 -11.81 12.96
CA ASN A 425 -37.70 -11.28 11.75
C ASN A 425 -37.73 -12.29 10.59
N ASN A 426 -36.68 -13.10 10.42
CA ASN A 426 -36.56 -14.05 9.32
C ASN A 426 -36.02 -15.42 9.77
N ALA A 427 -36.86 -16.21 10.45
CA ALA A 427 -36.56 -17.58 10.86
C ALA A 427 -36.34 -18.59 9.70
N THR A 428 -36.44 -18.15 8.43
CA THR A 428 -36.08 -18.94 7.24
C THR A 428 -34.70 -18.61 6.68
N LEU A 429 -34.02 -17.55 7.18
CA LEU A 429 -32.65 -17.24 6.84
C LEU A 429 -31.70 -18.23 7.55
N SER A 430 -31.02 -19.07 6.77
CA SER A 430 -29.99 -19.97 7.30
C SER A 430 -28.79 -19.15 7.78
N GLY A 431 -28.45 -19.24 9.07
CA GLY A 431 -27.42 -18.38 9.67
C GLY A 431 -27.93 -16.99 10.07
N CYS A 432 -29.23 -16.85 10.35
CA CYS A 432 -29.76 -15.64 10.98
C CYS A 432 -29.07 -15.33 12.32
N LEU A 433 -29.01 -14.04 12.67
CA LEU A 433 -28.32 -13.53 13.84
C LEU A 433 -29.26 -13.35 15.04
N THR A 434 -28.71 -13.37 16.25
CA THR A 434 -29.42 -12.92 17.45
C THR A 434 -29.58 -11.40 17.47
N ASP A 435 -30.60 -10.89 18.17
CA ASP A 435 -30.82 -9.44 18.28
C ASP A 435 -29.60 -8.70 18.87
N THR A 436 -28.79 -9.38 19.72
CA THR A 436 -27.50 -8.89 20.23
C THR A 436 -26.45 -8.73 19.13
N GLN A 437 -26.27 -9.74 18.28
CA GLN A 437 -25.34 -9.69 17.15
C GLN A 437 -25.78 -8.68 16.09
N VAL A 438 -27.10 -8.53 15.86
CA VAL A 438 -27.64 -7.45 15.01
C VAL A 438 -27.32 -6.07 15.58
N ASN A 439 -27.32 -5.92 16.91
CA ASN A 439 -26.79 -4.71 17.54
C ASN A 439 -25.28 -4.54 17.26
N THR A 440 -24.46 -5.58 17.46
CA THR A 440 -23.01 -5.53 17.13
C THR A 440 -22.76 -5.07 15.69
N VAL A 441 -23.48 -5.64 14.71
CA VAL A 441 -23.38 -5.27 13.30
C VAL A 441 -23.65 -3.78 13.10
N ARG A 442 -24.72 -3.24 13.71
CA ARG A 442 -25.01 -1.81 13.66
C ARG A 442 -23.89 -0.97 14.29
N GLU A 443 -23.40 -1.33 15.48
CA GLU A 443 -22.38 -0.53 16.17
C GLU A 443 -21.01 -0.56 15.45
N VAL A 444 -20.65 -1.65 14.78
CA VAL A 444 -19.40 -1.79 14.00
C VAL A 444 -19.33 -0.81 12.83
N PHE A 445 -20.47 -0.45 12.24
CA PHE A 445 -20.58 0.55 11.18
C PHE A 445 -20.95 1.95 11.73
N THR A 446 -20.49 2.29 12.95
CA THR A 446 -20.59 3.66 13.51
C THR A 446 -19.26 4.38 13.60
N GLU A 447 -19.31 5.70 13.52
CA GLU A 447 -18.20 6.62 13.81
C GLU A 447 -17.74 6.51 15.27
N LEU A 448 -16.51 6.93 15.55
CA LEU A 448 -15.98 7.15 16.90
C LEU A 448 -16.09 8.62 17.27
N TYR A 449 -16.60 8.90 18.47
CA TYR A 449 -16.80 10.22 19.03
C TYR A 449 -16.12 10.38 20.40
N ASN A 450 -15.72 11.60 20.75
CA ASN A 450 -15.28 11.95 22.11
C ASN A 450 -16.47 12.21 23.05
N THR A 451 -16.19 12.60 24.30
CA THR A 451 -17.20 12.96 25.31
C THR A 451 -17.99 14.23 24.99
N GLU A 452 -17.47 15.08 24.12
CA GLU A 452 -18.01 16.38 23.71
C GLU A 452 -18.90 16.29 22.47
N GLY A 453 -18.84 15.17 21.72
CA GLY A 453 -19.58 14.93 20.48
C GLY A 453 -18.82 15.30 19.20
N GLU A 454 -17.51 15.54 19.31
CA GLU A 454 -16.58 15.73 18.21
C GLU A 454 -16.15 14.38 17.64
N LEU A 455 -16.01 14.32 16.32
CA LEU A 455 -15.68 13.13 15.54
C LEU A 455 -14.19 12.81 15.70
N LEU A 456 -13.87 11.72 16.39
CA LEU A 456 -12.50 11.23 16.45
C LEU A 456 -12.16 10.48 15.17
N TYR A 457 -12.97 9.51 14.72
CA TYR A 457 -12.69 8.75 13.49
C TYR A 457 -13.98 8.31 12.76
N PRO A 458 -14.03 8.32 11.42
CA PRO A 458 -15.21 7.88 10.66
C PRO A 458 -15.51 6.38 10.81
N ALA A 459 -16.72 5.97 10.43
CA ALA A 459 -17.15 4.57 10.46
C ALA A 459 -16.31 3.65 9.55
N LEU A 460 -16.31 2.34 9.85
CA LEU A 460 -15.93 1.33 8.86
C LEU A 460 -16.93 1.39 7.68
N LEU A 461 -16.45 1.20 6.45
CA LEU A 461 -17.35 1.13 5.29
C LEU A 461 -17.83 -0.29 4.99
N TYR A 462 -19.08 -0.36 4.54
CA TYR A 462 -19.73 -1.59 4.09
C TYR A 462 -18.95 -2.25 2.93
N GLY A 463 -18.90 -3.58 2.96
CA GLY A 463 -18.17 -4.42 2.00
C GLY A 463 -16.90 -5.02 2.58
N SER A 464 -16.18 -4.26 3.41
CA SER A 464 -14.87 -4.62 3.99
C SER A 464 -14.91 -5.69 5.10
N GLN A 465 -16.06 -5.89 5.75
CA GLN A 465 -16.15 -6.56 7.06
C GLN A 465 -15.64 -8.02 7.12
N VAL A 466 -15.71 -8.77 6.01
CA VAL A 466 -15.19 -10.15 5.95
C VAL A 466 -13.66 -10.17 6.01
N ASP A 467 -13.00 -9.17 5.43
CA ASP A 467 -11.55 -9.01 5.46
C ASP A 467 -11.09 -8.28 6.74
N ALA A 468 -11.91 -7.40 7.30
CA ALA A 468 -11.71 -6.84 8.64
C ALA A 468 -11.72 -7.93 9.72
N PHE A 469 -12.55 -8.98 9.57
CA PHE A 469 -12.43 -10.18 10.41
C PHE A 469 -11.11 -10.94 10.18
N ARG A 470 -10.71 -11.16 8.91
CA ARG A 470 -9.49 -11.92 8.55
C ARG A 470 -8.20 -11.25 9.05
N LEU A 471 -8.13 -9.92 9.01
CA LEU A 471 -6.95 -9.14 9.41
C LEU A 471 -6.94 -8.75 10.89
N GLY A 472 -7.89 -9.25 11.69
CA GLY A 472 -7.86 -9.13 13.15
C GLY A 472 -8.62 -7.94 13.73
N GLN A 473 -9.25 -7.11 12.89
CA GLN A 473 -10.03 -5.93 13.31
C GLN A 473 -11.37 -6.34 13.96
N LEU A 474 -12.05 -7.36 13.40
CA LEU A 474 -13.34 -7.87 13.90
C LEU A 474 -13.26 -9.29 14.49
N SER A 475 -12.06 -9.83 14.69
CA SER A 475 -11.80 -11.23 15.10
C SER A 475 -12.01 -11.53 16.59
N GLY A 476 -12.19 -10.51 17.43
CA GLY A 476 -12.23 -10.64 18.90
C GLY A 476 -10.88 -10.46 19.59
N SER A 477 -9.82 -10.12 18.86
CA SER A 477 -8.58 -9.56 19.42
C SER A 477 -8.59 -8.03 19.33
N VAL A 478 -7.86 -7.36 20.22
CA VAL A 478 -7.43 -5.97 19.98
C VAL A 478 -6.41 -5.98 18.84
N GLN A 479 -6.54 -5.06 17.89
CA GLN A 479 -5.57 -4.87 16.82
C GLN A 479 -4.17 -4.55 17.42
N ALA A 480 -3.12 -5.16 16.87
CA ALA A 480 -1.81 -5.22 17.53
C ALA A 480 -1.07 -3.87 17.66
N ILE A 481 -1.17 -3.02 16.63
CA ILE A 481 -0.61 -1.66 16.63
C ILE A 481 -1.34 -0.80 17.66
N SER A 482 -2.68 -0.85 17.68
CA SER A 482 -3.51 -0.12 18.65
C SER A 482 -3.16 -0.50 20.08
N ARG A 483 -3.07 -1.81 20.37
CA ARG A 483 -2.62 -2.35 21.66
C ARG A 483 -1.28 -1.76 22.09
N ASP A 484 -0.26 -1.84 21.23
CA ASP A 484 1.11 -1.49 21.61
C ASP A 484 1.30 0.04 21.66
N TRP A 485 0.67 0.79 20.74
CA TRP A 485 0.63 2.25 20.77
C TRP A 485 0.06 2.78 22.08
N TYR A 486 -1.14 2.33 22.45
CA TYR A 486 -1.76 2.78 23.69
C TYR A 486 -1.04 2.29 24.94
N ARG A 487 -0.43 1.10 24.91
CA ARG A 487 0.35 0.55 26.03
C ARG A 487 1.63 1.33 26.30
N TYR A 488 2.42 1.56 25.26
CA TYR A 488 3.80 2.04 25.41
C TYR A 488 3.90 3.56 25.21
N ALA A 489 3.43 4.10 24.08
CA ALA A 489 3.54 5.53 23.79
C ALA A 489 2.56 6.39 24.62
N ILE A 490 1.30 5.96 24.75
CA ILE A 490 0.24 6.78 25.39
C ILE A 490 0.15 6.56 26.90
N ASN A 491 0.25 5.30 27.38
CA ASN A 491 0.11 4.99 28.80
C ASN A 491 1.43 4.87 29.58
N ASP A 492 2.57 4.63 28.92
CA ASP A 492 3.85 4.27 29.59
C ASP A 492 3.66 3.18 30.67
N ASP A 493 2.83 2.18 30.38
CA ASP A 493 2.53 1.07 31.30
C ASP A 493 2.46 -0.27 30.55
N PRO A 494 3.57 -1.03 30.51
CA PRO A 494 3.60 -2.38 29.93
C PRO A 494 2.59 -3.38 30.52
N ALA A 495 1.96 -3.09 31.67
CA ALA A 495 0.92 -3.91 32.28
C ALA A 495 -0.52 -3.48 31.93
N TRP A 496 -0.71 -2.36 31.21
CA TRP A 496 -2.02 -1.86 30.78
C TRP A 496 -2.77 -2.89 29.94
N ASP A 497 -4.06 -3.12 30.27
CA ASP A 497 -4.94 -4.02 29.54
C ASP A 497 -5.66 -3.26 28.41
N PRO A 498 -5.42 -3.60 27.13
CA PRO A 498 -6.07 -2.93 26.01
C PRO A 498 -7.60 -3.11 25.94
N LEU A 499 -8.19 -3.99 26.75
CA LEU A 499 -9.65 -4.11 26.86
C LEU A 499 -10.27 -2.94 27.65
N ASP A 500 -9.51 -2.30 28.56
CA ASP A 500 -9.95 -1.17 29.39
C ASP A 500 -9.85 0.20 28.67
N MET A 501 -9.38 0.22 27.43
CA MET A 501 -9.17 1.43 26.63
C MET A 501 -10.43 2.30 26.51
N ASN A 502 -10.31 3.59 26.78
CA ASN A 502 -11.48 4.47 26.91
C ASN A 502 -11.18 5.93 26.52
N GLN A 503 -12.17 6.80 26.68
CA GLN A 503 -12.13 8.22 26.32
C GLN A 503 -10.97 9.00 26.96
N ALA A 504 -10.51 8.62 28.17
CA ALA A 504 -9.38 9.24 28.84
C ALA A 504 -8.00 8.73 28.34
N ASP A 505 -7.98 7.69 27.52
CA ASP A 505 -6.81 7.28 26.75
C ASP A 505 -6.77 8.04 25.42
N TYR A 506 -7.90 8.15 24.71
CA TYR A 506 -7.99 8.91 23.45
C TYR A 506 -7.55 10.37 23.64
N ALA A 507 -8.18 11.09 24.58
CA ALA A 507 -7.85 12.47 24.91
C ALA A 507 -6.40 12.67 25.43
N ARG A 508 -5.70 11.58 25.78
CA ARG A 508 -4.27 11.61 26.14
C ARG A 508 -3.38 11.41 24.92
N ALA A 509 -3.77 10.56 23.97
CA ALA A 509 -3.10 10.44 22.68
C ALA A 509 -3.11 11.79 21.95
N ASP A 510 -4.25 12.47 21.94
CA ASP A 510 -4.43 13.79 21.33
C ASP A 510 -3.53 14.85 22.02
N ALA A 511 -3.46 14.82 23.36
CA ALA A 511 -2.59 15.69 24.15
C ALA A 511 -1.08 15.38 24.00
N LEU A 512 -0.72 14.20 23.48
CA LEU A 512 0.66 13.76 23.22
C LEU A 512 1.03 13.84 21.73
N ASP A 513 0.13 14.21 20.82
CA ASP A 513 0.38 14.19 19.37
C ASP A 513 1.66 14.95 19.01
N ALA A 514 1.78 16.20 19.47
CA ALA A 514 2.95 17.05 19.22
C ALA A 514 4.24 16.56 19.91
N TYR A 515 4.15 15.78 21.00
CA TYR A 515 5.30 15.15 21.64
C TYR A 515 5.84 13.98 20.78
N HIS A 516 4.93 13.20 20.19
CA HIS A 516 5.23 12.17 19.20
C HIS A 516 5.45 12.73 17.77
N GLY A 517 5.97 13.96 17.64
CA GLY A 517 6.29 14.57 16.34
C GLY A 517 5.09 15.00 15.49
N ASN A 518 3.89 15.07 16.06
CA ASN A 518 2.58 15.15 15.38
C ASN A 518 2.34 13.88 14.55
N VAL A 519 2.25 12.75 15.26
CA VAL A 519 2.01 11.39 14.76
C VAL A 519 0.66 11.25 14.03
N SER A 520 -0.29 12.14 14.30
CA SER A 520 -1.54 12.29 13.58
C SER A 520 -1.34 12.42 12.06
N GLN A 521 -0.30 13.12 11.61
CA GLN A 521 0.01 13.36 10.18
C GLN A 521 -1.21 13.94 9.41
N PHE A 522 -2.05 14.75 10.09
CA PHE A 522 -3.40 15.14 9.64
C PHE A 522 -3.62 16.66 9.56
N SER A 523 -2.58 17.44 9.24
CA SER A 523 -2.68 18.88 8.97
C SER A 523 -3.31 19.15 7.60
N GLY A 524 -4.30 20.05 7.51
CA GLY A 524 -4.90 20.43 6.23
C GLY A 524 -4.12 21.52 5.48
N ASP A 525 -3.26 22.28 6.16
CA ASP A 525 -2.38 23.26 5.53
C ASP A 525 -1.31 22.57 4.66
N LEU A 526 -1.57 22.55 3.34
CA LEU A 526 -0.63 22.17 2.29
C LEU A 526 -0.18 23.40 1.46
N SER A 527 -0.28 24.62 2.02
CA SER A 527 0.05 25.86 1.30
C SER A 527 1.52 25.92 0.87
N GLY A 528 2.44 25.40 1.68
CA GLY A 528 3.86 25.26 1.33
C GLY A 528 4.06 24.36 0.11
N PHE A 529 3.45 23.18 0.11
CA PHE A 529 3.56 22.21 -0.99
C PHE A 529 2.91 22.73 -2.30
N ARG A 530 1.73 23.38 -2.22
CA ARG A 530 1.13 24.07 -3.38
C ARG A 530 2.03 25.21 -3.89
N ALA A 531 2.76 25.90 -3.01
CA ALA A 531 3.67 27.00 -3.38
C ALA A 531 5.01 26.53 -3.97
N ALA A 532 5.54 25.38 -3.52
CA ALA A 532 6.66 24.68 -4.17
C ALA A 532 6.25 24.16 -5.56
N GLY A 533 4.96 23.84 -5.73
CA GLY A 533 4.34 23.41 -6.98
C GLY A 533 3.97 21.93 -7.02
N GLY A 534 4.33 21.18 -5.96
CA GLY A 534 4.24 19.73 -5.87
C GLY A 534 2.84 19.15 -6.03
N LYS A 535 2.77 17.89 -6.49
CA LYS A 535 1.55 17.18 -6.85
C LYS A 535 1.27 16.00 -5.91
N LEU A 536 0.15 16.06 -5.18
CA LEU A 536 -0.34 14.98 -4.32
C LEU A 536 -1.42 14.19 -5.07
N LEU A 537 -1.10 12.94 -5.40
CA LEU A 537 -2.01 11.98 -6.01
C LEU A 537 -2.38 10.93 -4.95
N MET A 538 -3.50 11.16 -4.27
CA MET A 538 -3.99 10.26 -3.22
C MET A 538 -4.95 9.22 -3.78
N TYR A 539 -4.94 8.00 -3.27
CA TYR A 539 -5.98 7.00 -3.55
C TYR A 539 -6.39 6.23 -2.29
N HIS A 540 -7.60 5.67 -2.28
CA HIS A 540 -8.05 4.77 -1.21
C HIS A 540 -9.05 3.74 -1.76
N GLY A 541 -8.90 2.48 -1.38
CA GLY A 541 -9.87 1.43 -1.70
C GLY A 541 -11.18 1.60 -0.94
N THR A 542 -12.34 1.52 -1.60
CA THR A 542 -13.64 1.71 -0.93
C THR A 542 -14.03 0.53 -0.02
N ALA A 543 -13.39 -0.63 -0.19
CA ALA A 543 -13.59 -1.83 0.63
C ALA A 543 -12.41 -2.08 1.61
N ASP A 544 -11.65 -1.03 1.96
CA ASP A 544 -10.51 -1.13 2.87
C ASP A 544 -10.91 -1.59 4.30
N PRO A 545 -10.37 -2.72 4.81
CA PRO A 545 -10.70 -3.28 6.11
C PRO A 545 -9.84 -2.75 7.29
N LEU A 546 -8.77 -1.99 7.04
CA LEU A 546 -7.80 -1.57 8.06
C LEU A 546 -7.79 -0.06 8.29
N VAL A 547 -8.07 0.73 7.26
CA VAL A 547 -8.19 2.19 7.33
C VAL A 547 -9.49 2.57 6.64
N SER A 548 -10.32 3.42 7.24
CA SER A 548 -11.57 3.81 6.57
C SER A 548 -11.27 4.81 5.45
N SER A 549 -11.70 4.52 4.21
CA SER A 549 -11.54 5.46 3.09
C SER A 549 -12.33 6.77 3.24
N SER A 550 -13.33 6.76 4.13
CA SER A 550 -13.98 7.98 4.62
C SER A 550 -13.00 8.94 5.30
N ASN A 551 -11.89 8.45 5.88
CA ASN A 551 -10.89 9.32 6.50
C ASN A 551 -10.04 10.10 5.47
N SER A 552 -9.78 9.52 4.29
CA SER A 552 -9.17 10.25 3.18
C SER A 552 -10.13 11.27 2.56
N GLN A 553 -11.44 11.00 2.59
CA GLN A 553 -12.45 12.01 2.24
C GLN A 553 -12.52 13.13 3.29
N ARG A 554 -12.45 12.80 4.60
CA ARG A 554 -12.29 13.79 5.70
C ARG A 554 -11.05 14.65 5.49
N TYR A 555 -9.91 14.06 5.11
CA TYR A 555 -8.68 14.80 4.84
C TYR A 555 -8.81 15.76 3.64
N TYR A 556 -9.37 15.31 2.51
CA TYR A 556 -9.61 16.18 1.35
C TYR A 556 -10.50 17.38 1.72
N LEU A 557 -11.55 17.14 2.51
CA LEU A 557 -12.43 18.18 3.05
C LEU A 557 -11.70 19.13 4.02
N LYS A 558 -10.82 18.60 4.88
CA LYS A 558 -9.98 19.38 5.81
C LYS A 558 -9.04 20.33 5.05
N VAL A 559 -8.30 19.83 4.05
CA VAL A 559 -7.41 20.64 3.21
C VAL A 559 -8.19 21.74 2.47
N ALA A 560 -9.32 21.39 1.85
CA ALA A 560 -10.16 22.38 1.14
C ALA A 560 -10.76 23.44 2.09
N SER A 561 -11.01 23.09 3.35
CA SER A 561 -11.49 24.00 4.40
C SER A 561 -10.38 24.93 4.90
N GLU A 562 -9.23 24.38 5.32
CA GLU A 562 -8.11 25.15 5.89
C GLU A 562 -7.45 26.09 4.87
N LEU A 563 -7.33 25.67 3.61
CA LEU A 563 -6.85 26.52 2.52
C LEU A 563 -7.94 27.46 1.95
N GLY A 564 -9.22 27.24 2.28
CA GLY A 564 -10.34 28.09 1.85
C GLY A 564 -10.68 28.00 0.35
N ILE A 565 -10.43 26.86 -0.28
CA ILE A 565 -10.48 26.65 -1.74
C ILE A 565 -11.56 25.64 -2.17
N ASP A 566 -11.77 25.46 -3.48
CA ASP A 566 -12.70 24.47 -4.05
C ASP A 566 -12.00 23.36 -4.82
N ASN A 567 -12.76 22.38 -5.35
CA ASN A 567 -12.17 21.23 -6.04
C ASN A 567 -11.46 21.58 -7.36
N VAL A 568 -11.72 22.75 -7.94
CA VAL A 568 -11.01 23.24 -9.14
C VAL A 568 -9.66 23.84 -8.75
N ASP A 569 -9.60 24.59 -7.64
CA ASP A 569 -8.34 25.05 -7.03
C ASP A 569 -7.51 23.89 -6.44
N MET A 570 -8.16 22.81 -5.96
CA MET A 570 -7.48 21.60 -5.49
C MET A 570 -6.89 20.82 -6.67
N ASP A 571 -7.62 20.72 -7.79
CA ASP A 571 -7.21 19.99 -9.00
C ASP A 571 -5.86 20.44 -9.60
N ASP A 572 -5.35 21.63 -9.23
CA ASP A 572 -3.99 22.14 -9.53
C ASP A 572 -2.85 21.30 -8.91
N PHE A 573 -3.08 20.74 -7.72
CA PHE A 573 -2.01 20.22 -6.86
C PHE A 573 -2.37 19.01 -5.99
N TYR A 574 -3.65 18.75 -5.69
CA TYR A 574 -4.09 17.61 -4.89
C TYR A 574 -5.37 16.98 -5.45
N ARG A 575 -5.25 15.75 -5.96
CA ARG A 575 -6.34 14.92 -6.47
C ARG A 575 -6.44 13.64 -5.64
N TYR A 576 -7.66 13.28 -5.24
CA TYR A 576 -7.97 12.09 -4.44
C TYR A 576 -8.86 11.13 -5.23
N PHE A 577 -8.48 9.86 -5.38
CA PHE A 577 -9.25 8.85 -6.11
C PHE A 577 -9.84 7.80 -5.18
N ARG A 578 -11.14 7.51 -5.36
CA ARG A 578 -11.83 6.44 -4.64
C ARG A 578 -11.87 5.21 -5.54
N ILE A 579 -11.17 4.15 -5.14
CA ILE A 579 -11.01 2.94 -5.96
C ILE A 579 -12.08 1.94 -5.56
N SER A 580 -13.07 1.73 -6.43
CA SER A 580 -14.21 0.86 -6.09
C SER A 580 -13.79 -0.59 -5.87
N GLY A 581 -14.31 -1.20 -4.80
CA GLY A 581 -14.12 -2.62 -4.50
C GLY A 581 -12.69 -3.06 -4.17
N MET A 582 -11.73 -2.13 -4.09
CA MET A 582 -10.35 -2.39 -3.68
C MET A 582 -10.26 -2.43 -2.15
N ALA A 583 -9.48 -3.38 -1.63
CA ALA A 583 -9.13 -3.51 -0.20
C ALA A 583 -7.78 -2.80 0.12
N HIS A 584 -7.23 -3.04 1.32
CA HIS A 584 -6.05 -2.30 1.81
C HIS A 584 -4.82 -2.45 0.91
N CYS A 585 -4.47 -1.39 0.17
CA CYS A 585 -3.31 -1.29 -0.75
C CYS A 585 -3.22 -2.34 -1.87
N GLY A 586 -4.08 -3.37 -1.89
CA GLY A 586 -3.89 -4.57 -2.71
C GLY A 586 -2.86 -5.56 -2.17
N VAL A 587 -2.48 -5.45 -0.89
CA VAL A 587 -1.38 -6.22 -0.27
C VAL A 587 -1.88 -7.33 0.65
N GLY A 588 -0.97 -8.08 1.28
CA GLY A 588 -1.31 -9.11 2.29
C GLY A 588 -2.12 -10.30 1.77
N GLY A 589 -2.31 -10.42 0.45
CA GLY A 589 -3.19 -11.42 -0.18
C GLY A 589 -4.67 -11.03 -0.19
N ILE A 590 -5.02 -9.77 0.10
CA ILE A 590 -6.39 -9.26 0.09
C ILE A 590 -6.45 -8.04 -0.84
N SER A 591 -6.88 -8.30 -2.08
CA SER A 591 -7.03 -7.32 -3.16
C SER A 591 -8.38 -6.61 -3.17
N GLY A 592 -9.44 -7.34 -2.80
CA GLY A 592 -10.83 -6.93 -3.01
C GLY A 592 -11.41 -7.42 -4.35
N ALA A 593 -12.70 -7.15 -4.57
CA ALA A 593 -13.41 -7.58 -5.78
C ALA A 593 -13.15 -6.67 -6.99
N GLY A 594 -12.90 -5.38 -6.73
CA GLY A 594 -12.80 -4.33 -7.74
C GLY A 594 -11.54 -4.35 -8.61
N ALA A 595 -11.51 -3.48 -9.62
CA ALA A 595 -10.38 -3.31 -10.53
C ALA A 595 -9.24 -2.52 -9.86
N TRP A 596 -8.47 -3.21 -9.03
CA TRP A 596 -7.54 -2.63 -8.06
C TRP A 596 -6.10 -2.46 -8.55
N MET A 597 -5.70 -3.03 -9.70
CA MET A 597 -4.32 -2.91 -10.18
C MET A 597 -4.16 -1.69 -11.09
N PHE A 598 -3.37 -0.71 -10.69
CA PHE A 598 -3.03 0.50 -11.48
C PHE A 598 -1.58 0.96 -11.22
N GLY A 599 -0.66 0.01 -11.01
CA GLY A 599 0.77 0.29 -10.82
C GLY A 599 1.18 0.88 -9.46
N GLN A 600 0.30 0.86 -8.45
CA GLN A 600 0.52 1.52 -7.16
C GLN A 600 1.48 0.79 -6.19
N ASN A 601 2.01 -0.37 -6.61
CA ASN A 601 3.10 -1.13 -6.00
C ASN A 601 3.55 -2.22 -7.02
N ALA A 602 4.61 -2.94 -6.70
CA ALA A 602 5.20 -3.99 -7.53
C ALA A 602 4.22 -5.12 -7.91
N ALA A 603 3.23 -5.43 -7.06
CA ALA A 603 2.22 -6.45 -7.37
C ALA A 603 1.20 -5.96 -8.41
N ALA A 604 0.89 -4.66 -8.39
CA ALA A 604 0.03 -3.99 -9.37
C ALA A 604 0.77 -3.48 -10.62
N ALA A 605 2.10 -3.55 -10.65
CA ALA A 605 2.96 -3.09 -11.76
C ALA A 605 2.70 -3.80 -13.11
N VAL A 606 2.00 -4.93 -13.08
CA VAL A 606 1.59 -5.72 -14.25
C VAL A 606 0.41 -5.13 -15.04
N ALA A 607 -0.25 -4.10 -14.52
CA ALA A 607 -1.39 -3.45 -15.14
C ALA A 607 -1.05 -2.74 -16.46
N SER A 608 -2.08 -2.57 -17.30
CA SER A 608 -2.06 -1.79 -18.55
C SER A 608 -1.79 -0.29 -18.31
N HIS A 609 -2.25 0.23 -17.17
CA HIS A 609 -2.17 1.63 -16.75
C HIS A 609 -1.42 1.77 -15.43
N ASN A 610 -0.75 2.92 -15.23
CA ASN A 610 0.19 3.07 -14.13
C ASN A 610 0.17 4.48 -13.50
N ILE A 611 -0.05 4.53 -12.20
CA ILE A 611 -0.07 5.75 -11.37
C ILE A 611 1.27 6.50 -11.32
N ILE A 612 2.40 5.81 -11.49
CA ILE A 612 3.72 6.45 -11.62
C ILE A 612 3.78 7.28 -12.91
N ASP A 613 3.16 6.83 -14.00
CA ASP A 613 3.13 7.56 -15.26
C ASP A 613 2.13 8.73 -15.20
N TYR A 614 0.93 8.50 -14.63
CA TYR A 614 -0.04 9.57 -14.37
C TYR A 614 0.50 10.70 -13.48
N LEU A 615 1.39 10.39 -12.52
CA LEU A 615 2.01 11.43 -11.69
C LEU A 615 3.15 12.17 -12.43
N GLN A 616 3.98 11.48 -13.21
CA GLN A 616 4.99 12.13 -14.05
C GLN A 616 4.36 13.08 -15.08
N GLU A 617 3.31 12.65 -15.78
CA GLU A 617 2.58 13.50 -16.74
C GLU A 617 2.02 14.77 -16.06
N TRP A 618 1.60 14.69 -14.79
CA TRP A 618 1.10 15.85 -14.04
C TRP A 618 2.22 16.78 -13.55
N VAL A 619 3.34 16.24 -13.08
CA VAL A 619 4.49 17.03 -12.59
C VAL A 619 5.22 17.73 -13.74
N GLU A 620 5.49 17.00 -14.82
CA GLU A 620 6.47 17.41 -15.86
C GLU A 620 5.79 18.08 -17.07
N ASP A 621 4.67 17.51 -17.54
CA ASP A 621 3.91 18.02 -18.70
C ASP A 621 2.66 18.83 -18.32
N ALA A 622 2.37 18.97 -17.01
CA ALA A 622 1.17 19.60 -16.47
C ALA A 622 -0.15 18.96 -16.97
N ASN A 623 -0.15 17.65 -17.22
CA ASN A 623 -1.29 16.85 -17.68
C ASN A 623 -1.85 15.97 -16.53
N PRO A 624 -2.75 16.49 -15.67
CA PRO A 624 -3.27 15.73 -14.54
C PRO A 624 -4.23 14.59 -14.95
N PRO A 625 -4.22 13.45 -14.22
CA PRO A 625 -5.18 12.38 -14.42
C PRO A 625 -6.60 12.81 -14.00
N GLU A 626 -7.57 12.74 -14.91
CA GLU A 626 -9.00 12.92 -14.58
C GLU A 626 -9.61 11.66 -13.92
N THR A 627 -9.07 10.48 -14.26
CA THR A 627 -9.40 9.16 -13.69
C THR A 627 -8.13 8.32 -13.54
N LEU A 628 -8.17 7.29 -12.68
CA LEU A 628 -7.18 6.21 -12.69
C LEU A 628 -7.84 4.96 -13.28
N ILE A 629 -7.35 4.47 -14.42
CA ILE A 629 -7.83 3.20 -14.97
C ILE A 629 -7.18 2.07 -14.17
N GLY A 630 -8.00 1.31 -13.44
CA GLY A 630 -7.60 0.09 -12.76
C GLY A 630 -8.05 -1.16 -13.50
N THR A 631 -7.29 -2.24 -13.34
CA THR A 631 -7.54 -3.55 -13.96
C THR A 631 -7.88 -4.60 -12.91
N LYS A 632 -8.86 -5.48 -13.20
CA LYS A 632 -9.07 -6.75 -12.50
C LYS A 632 -8.66 -7.90 -13.42
N TYR A 633 -7.80 -8.80 -12.95
CA TYR A 633 -7.52 -10.07 -13.64
C TYR A 633 -8.34 -11.20 -13.03
N TRP A 634 -8.65 -12.24 -13.82
CA TRP A 634 -9.31 -13.43 -13.30
C TRP A 634 -8.48 -14.06 -12.17
N TYR A 635 -9.05 -14.10 -10.96
CA TYR A 635 -8.36 -14.53 -9.73
C TYR A 635 -7.02 -13.80 -9.50
N ASP A 636 -6.96 -12.52 -9.86
CA ASP A 636 -5.75 -11.67 -9.83
C ASP A 636 -4.53 -12.28 -10.56
N THR A 637 -4.79 -13.21 -11.48
CA THR A 637 -3.77 -14.00 -12.18
C THR A 637 -3.63 -13.52 -13.62
N VAL A 638 -2.58 -12.74 -13.90
CA VAL A 638 -2.34 -12.10 -15.22
C VAL A 638 -2.44 -13.06 -16.41
N SER A 639 -1.95 -14.29 -16.26
CA SER A 639 -1.98 -15.32 -17.31
C SER A 639 -3.37 -15.91 -17.60
N MET A 640 -4.38 -15.61 -16.78
CA MET A 640 -5.79 -15.91 -17.03
C MET A 640 -6.53 -14.77 -17.75
N GLY A 641 -5.86 -13.63 -17.97
CA GLY A 641 -6.40 -12.47 -18.67
C GLY A 641 -7.21 -11.52 -17.79
N VAL A 642 -7.50 -10.34 -18.36
CA VAL A 642 -8.36 -9.32 -17.75
C VAL A 642 -9.79 -9.86 -17.59
N GLN A 643 -10.40 -9.57 -16.45
CA GLN A 643 -11.81 -9.80 -16.15
C GLN A 643 -12.62 -8.55 -16.53
N PHE A 644 -12.22 -7.38 -16.04
CA PHE A 644 -12.76 -6.06 -16.39
C PHE A 644 -11.76 -4.94 -16.06
N GLU A 645 -12.02 -3.74 -16.55
CA GLU A 645 -11.30 -2.50 -16.18
C GLU A 645 -12.31 -1.43 -15.72
N ARG A 646 -11.87 -0.48 -14.88
CA ARG A 646 -12.71 0.60 -14.36
C ARG A 646 -11.91 1.90 -14.30
N ALA A 647 -12.47 2.99 -14.85
CA ALA A 647 -11.90 4.33 -14.75
C ALA A 647 -12.35 4.99 -13.44
N HIS A 648 -11.56 4.81 -12.38
CA HIS A 648 -11.88 5.31 -11.04
C HIS A 648 -11.83 6.84 -11.01
N CYS A 649 -12.92 7.46 -10.57
CA CYS A 649 -13.07 8.91 -10.56
C CYS A 649 -12.33 9.57 -9.39
N ARG A 650 -11.77 10.76 -9.63
CA ARG A 650 -11.34 11.62 -8.53
C ARG A 650 -12.53 12.15 -7.75
N PHE A 651 -12.47 12.15 -6.43
CA PHE A 651 -13.35 12.93 -5.57
C PHE A 651 -13.17 14.44 -5.89
N PRO A 652 -14.24 15.27 -5.93
CA PRO A 652 -15.62 15.00 -5.52
C PRO A 652 -16.54 14.37 -6.58
N TYR A 653 -16.01 13.70 -7.60
CA TYR A 653 -16.84 12.94 -8.53
C TYR A 653 -17.14 11.52 -8.00
N ARG A 654 -18.27 10.98 -8.42
CA ARG A 654 -18.71 9.59 -8.26
C ARG A 654 -18.60 8.89 -9.61
N ASN A 655 -18.21 7.62 -9.60
CA ASN A 655 -18.30 6.80 -10.79
C ASN A 655 -19.74 6.27 -10.95
N THR A 656 -20.39 6.57 -12.07
CA THR A 656 -21.79 6.20 -12.31
C THR A 656 -21.93 5.38 -13.60
N PHE A 657 -22.53 4.20 -13.49
CA PHE A 657 -22.83 3.33 -14.64
C PHE A 657 -23.79 4.00 -15.63
N ILE A 658 -23.59 3.76 -16.92
CA ILE A 658 -24.48 4.18 -18.00
C ILE A 658 -25.46 3.01 -18.28
N THR A 659 -26.65 3.10 -17.70
CA THR A 659 -27.65 2.01 -17.69
C THR A 659 -27.91 1.42 -19.07
N GLY A 660 -27.66 0.11 -19.21
CA GLY A 660 -27.91 -0.65 -20.44
C GLY A 660 -26.68 -0.89 -21.32
N GLN A 661 -25.48 -0.47 -20.89
CA GLN A 661 -24.21 -0.92 -21.47
C GLN A 661 -23.66 -2.17 -20.74
N ASP A 662 -22.42 -2.58 -21.00
CA ASP A 662 -21.76 -3.72 -20.31
C ASP A 662 -20.95 -3.19 -19.11
N PRO A 663 -21.25 -3.56 -17.86
CA PRO A 663 -20.52 -3.04 -16.69
C PRO A 663 -19.04 -3.42 -16.64
N ASN A 664 -18.59 -4.40 -17.45
CA ASN A 664 -17.19 -4.80 -17.56
C ASN A 664 -16.38 -3.93 -18.54
N ASP A 665 -17.04 -3.12 -19.36
CA ASP A 665 -16.42 -2.18 -20.30
C ASP A 665 -16.15 -0.84 -19.59
N VAL A 666 -14.92 -0.32 -19.75
CA VAL A 666 -14.46 0.91 -19.11
C VAL A 666 -15.23 2.14 -19.60
N ASP A 667 -15.67 2.15 -20.86
CA ASP A 667 -16.44 3.25 -21.47
C ASP A 667 -17.94 3.24 -21.05
N SER A 668 -18.39 2.21 -20.31
CA SER A 668 -19.75 2.12 -19.76
C SER A 668 -19.98 2.98 -18.51
N TRP A 669 -18.94 3.66 -18.01
CA TRP A 669 -18.95 4.41 -16.76
C TRP A 669 -18.59 5.88 -17.00
N ARG A 670 -19.03 6.78 -16.11
CA ARG A 670 -18.74 8.22 -16.20
C ARG A 670 -18.59 8.85 -14.82
N CYS A 671 -17.75 9.86 -14.73
CA CYS A 671 -17.60 10.66 -13.51
C CYS A 671 -18.67 11.75 -13.43
N GLU A 672 -19.58 11.65 -12.47
CA GLU A 672 -20.57 12.67 -12.16
C GLU A 672 -20.19 13.42 -10.88
N LEU A 673 -20.29 14.75 -10.89
CA LEU A 673 -19.97 15.56 -9.72
C LEU A 673 -20.99 15.26 -8.60
N ILE A 674 -20.51 15.04 -7.38
CA ILE A 674 -21.38 14.93 -6.22
C ILE A 674 -21.90 16.33 -5.88
N ASP A 675 -23.21 16.54 -6.04
CA ASP A 675 -23.91 17.69 -5.46
C ASP A 675 -23.66 17.74 -3.95
N GLU A 676 -23.49 18.93 -3.39
CA GLU A 676 -23.29 19.14 -1.95
C GLU A 676 -22.08 18.40 -1.35
N TRP A 677 -21.05 18.05 -2.16
CA TRP A 677 -19.85 17.28 -1.71
C TRP A 677 -19.08 17.87 -0.52
N ARG A 678 -19.22 19.17 -0.28
CA ARG A 678 -18.64 19.89 0.87
C ARG A 678 -19.41 19.68 2.17
N GLU A 679 -20.63 19.17 2.13
CA GLU A 679 -21.46 18.99 3.32
C GLU A 679 -20.95 17.83 4.16
N CYS A 680 -20.32 18.21 5.27
CA CYS A 680 -19.95 17.34 6.37
C CYS A 680 -20.62 17.87 7.65
N GLY A 681 -20.84 16.99 8.62
CA GLY A 681 -21.54 17.33 9.86
C GLY A 681 -22.90 16.64 9.97
N PRO A 682 -23.76 17.06 10.93
CA PRO A 682 -25.01 16.37 11.24
C PRO A 682 -26.03 16.34 10.09
N GLY A 683 -26.28 15.15 9.55
CA GLY A 683 -27.22 14.92 8.45
C GLY A 683 -26.54 14.29 7.23
N ALA A 684 -25.26 14.58 7.02
CA ALA A 684 -24.41 13.80 6.12
C ALA A 684 -24.09 12.44 6.75
N LEU A 685 -24.05 11.39 5.93
CA LEU A 685 -23.63 10.03 6.31
C LEU A 685 -22.62 9.49 5.29
N PRO A 686 -21.43 9.03 5.72
CA PRO A 686 -20.85 9.24 7.06
C PRO A 686 -20.63 10.74 7.34
N ARG A 687 -20.67 11.13 8.61
CA ARG A 687 -20.31 12.49 9.04
C ARG A 687 -18.78 12.62 9.04
N LEU A 688 -18.27 13.59 8.28
CA LEU A 688 -16.82 13.77 8.08
C LEU A 688 -16.21 15.02 8.74
N CYS A 689 -16.99 15.78 9.51
CA CYS A 689 -16.48 16.90 10.31
C CYS A 689 -17.41 17.20 11.50
N ASN A 690 -17.03 18.14 12.34
CA ASN A 690 -17.77 18.50 13.55
C ASN A 690 -19.01 19.36 13.31
N VAL A 691 -19.83 19.52 14.35
CA VAL A 691 -21.10 20.27 14.29
C VAL A 691 -20.89 21.76 13.97
N ASP A 692 -19.70 22.28 14.28
CA ASP A 692 -19.23 23.62 13.98
C ASP A 692 -18.43 23.73 12.67
N GLY A 693 -18.25 22.62 11.95
CA GLY A 693 -17.41 22.52 10.75
C GLY A 693 -15.91 22.29 11.01
N SER A 694 -15.49 22.08 12.26
CA SER A 694 -14.09 21.80 12.58
C SER A 694 -13.65 20.37 12.22
N PHE A 695 -12.33 20.20 12.06
CA PHE A 695 -11.65 18.93 11.80
C PHE A 695 -10.56 18.66 12.84
N ASN A 696 -10.85 19.07 14.09
CA ASN A 696 -10.10 18.70 15.28
C ASN A 696 -9.93 17.18 15.35
#